data_AF-A0A9X0QEP8-F1
#
_entry.id   AF-A0A9X0QEP8-F1
#
_cell.length_a   1.000
_cell.length_b   1.000
_cell.length_c   1.000
_cell.angle_alpha   90.00
_cell.angle_beta   90.00
_cell.angle_gamma   90.00
#
_symmetry.space_group_name_H-M   'P 1'
#
loop_
_entity.id
_entity.type
_entity.pdbx_description
1 polymer ?
#
loop_
_entity_poly.entity_id
_entity_poly.type
_entity_poly.pdbx_seq_one_letter_code
_entity_poly.pdbx_strand_id
1 'polypeptide(L)'
;MGLIPSIHRDKRNLLLRLSIAILLSVFATTLAAAQDLTPGITYVCNGERIFIENCNIRDLSDNATCMVGHPDHVMPNGLMQYTTMTRGALKTLFPTCKQPTAQQLAASHAFEKKQQDIYNANVQKANDQLTAATQPVPIGQPQKPRTPEERATNRGVTSGRLPSSCLGNSLLGAFGQMLSQVFPGADKPPAPGPNMAGVFEGAGHWRLDFIDGGNLINCSFLSPNQENYTIDFKSDRTVIVVDTKPKPLMLTLRADGTIVGPGPVTIDGVVAGGSTGGTSTPGRTETHDVTTYQPLTQTDARVHAGDSNLTNDGGSYSLKSITTQSTYTPGTYTPGQTTFSPRRTICPALDLSSKGAGVGIQTMQTDLLKGMFGGDKGPPTPPGIRMHGIFAGSTGFSVQFYPESVILGCGPDAARAYPYTVEPGGTGAVVKINAPDHPLTLAFKSDGSLDPGGDGPYQVHGRTVTGQDNNDNFTFAPFEQTCNLARLAPSQTIPSGGGSASTMVASATAGVPPTARGPSTLSTSGSALGNATLAITSGLAPQPGAPNPLAGHPYTLLRDSYANIIAKAGMTVPSGMSPYKFVANTCSSRTPECQKIIDAVKADAASAVRADANGTGSFPGVAPGLYYLMISTRYNNQALVWGQPIQLNPGPNSITLDQRNATPIN
;
A
#
# COMPACT_ATOMS: atom_id res chain seq x y z
N MET A 1 -21.21 78.50 -40.09
CA MET A 1 -22.16 78.36 -38.96
C MET A 1 -21.44 77.59 -37.86
N GLY A 2 -21.11 78.29 -36.76
CA GLY A 2 -20.65 77.79 -35.44
C GLY A 2 -19.31 77.01 -35.40
N LEU A 3 -18.48 77.05 -34.37
CA LEU A 3 -18.35 77.85 -33.14
C LEU A 3 -16.93 77.51 -32.60
N ILE A 4 -16.27 78.51 -32.01
CA ILE A 4 -14.93 78.49 -31.34
C ILE A 4 -15.12 77.95 -29.89
N PRO A 5 -14.10 77.78 -29.00
CA PRO A 5 -12.83 77.01 -28.97
C PRO A 5 -12.78 76.02 -27.76
N SER A 6 -11.65 75.33 -27.51
CA SER A 6 -11.23 75.10 -26.11
C SER A 6 -9.71 74.95 -25.93
N ILE A 7 -9.11 76.04 -25.45
CA ILE A 7 -7.74 76.16 -24.95
C ILE A 7 -7.78 75.77 -23.46
N HIS A 8 -7.45 74.52 -23.10
CA HIS A 8 -7.29 74.18 -21.67
C HIS A 8 -6.45 72.93 -21.34
N ARG A 9 -5.44 72.60 -22.15
CA ARG A 9 -4.66 71.35 -21.94
C ARG A 9 -3.22 71.50 -21.45
N ASP A 10 -2.66 72.71 -21.39
CA ASP A 10 -1.19 72.85 -21.18
C ASP A 10 -0.72 73.25 -19.79
N LYS A 11 -1.59 73.73 -18.89
CA LYS A 11 -1.16 74.08 -17.51
C LYS A 11 -1.24 72.91 -16.50
N ARG A 12 -1.95 71.83 -16.82
CA ARG A 12 -2.07 70.67 -15.92
C ARG A 12 -0.87 69.72 -15.97
N ASN A 13 -0.14 69.64 -17.09
CA ASN A 13 1.00 68.72 -17.20
C ASN A 13 2.28 69.21 -16.51
N LEU A 14 2.46 70.52 -16.35
CA LEU A 14 3.65 71.07 -15.68
C LEU A 14 3.53 71.00 -14.14
N LEU A 15 2.33 71.30 -13.61
CA LEU A 15 2.05 71.17 -12.17
C LEU A 15 1.99 69.71 -11.72
N LEU A 16 1.53 68.78 -12.57
CA LEU A 16 1.56 67.35 -12.24
C LEU A 16 3.00 66.80 -12.22
N ARG A 17 3.88 67.27 -13.10
CA ARG A 17 5.28 66.84 -13.15
C ARG A 17 6.13 67.40 -12.01
N LEU A 18 5.87 68.64 -11.55
CA LEU A 18 6.56 69.18 -10.37
C LEU A 18 6.08 68.53 -9.06
N SER A 19 4.79 68.19 -8.96
CA SER A 19 4.26 67.51 -7.76
C SER A 19 4.76 66.07 -7.63
N ILE A 20 5.04 65.37 -8.73
CA ILE A 20 5.63 64.02 -8.70
C ILE A 20 7.11 64.06 -8.30
N ALA A 21 7.86 65.09 -8.70
CA ALA A 21 9.27 65.23 -8.35
C ALA A 21 9.50 65.56 -6.86
N ILE A 22 8.59 66.30 -6.21
CA ILE A 22 8.70 66.66 -4.79
C ILE A 22 8.13 65.57 -3.87
N LEU A 23 7.15 64.77 -4.31
CA LEU A 23 6.69 63.59 -3.56
C LEU A 23 7.69 62.43 -3.56
N LEU A 24 8.64 62.39 -4.52
CA LEU A 24 9.71 61.40 -4.56
C LEU A 24 10.94 61.78 -3.71
N SER A 25 11.07 63.02 -3.25
CA SER A 25 12.23 63.49 -2.47
C SER A 25 12.01 63.58 -0.96
N VAL A 26 10.81 63.28 -0.44
CA VAL A 26 10.50 63.32 1.01
C VAL A 26 10.33 61.92 1.63
N PHE A 27 10.49 60.84 0.84
CA PHE A 27 10.53 59.46 1.34
C PHE A 27 11.97 58.92 1.54
N ALA A 28 12.90 59.80 1.95
CA ALA A 28 14.30 59.44 2.22
C ALA A 28 14.64 59.44 3.73
N THR A 29 13.68 59.07 4.58
CA THR A 29 13.92 58.82 6.01
C THR A 29 13.39 57.43 6.40
N THR A 30 14.35 56.54 6.70
CA THR A 30 14.18 55.26 7.42
C THR A 30 13.10 54.31 6.89
N LEU A 31 13.31 53.77 5.68
CA LEU A 31 12.84 52.41 5.42
C LEU A 31 13.74 51.46 6.20
N ALA A 32 13.37 51.16 7.44
CA ALA A 32 13.78 49.92 8.07
C ALA A 32 13.24 48.81 7.17
N ALA A 33 14.10 48.26 6.30
CA ALA A 33 13.77 47.05 5.56
C ALA A 33 13.37 46.01 6.62
N ALA A 34 12.11 45.60 6.60
CA ALA A 34 11.70 44.41 7.33
C ALA A 34 12.55 43.27 6.74
N GLN A 35 13.62 42.90 7.44
CA GLN A 35 14.43 41.76 7.06
C GLN A 35 13.56 40.54 7.25
N ASP A 36 12.95 40.07 6.17
CA ASP A 36 12.25 38.81 6.18
C ASP A 36 13.26 37.71 6.45
N LEU A 37 13.04 37.02 7.58
CA LEU A 37 13.84 35.89 7.99
C LEU A 37 13.74 34.81 6.91
N THR A 38 14.86 34.50 6.24
CA THR A 38 14.89 33.53 5.15
C THR A 38 15.28 32.16 5.71
N PRO A 39 14.37 31.16 5.71
CA PRO A 39 14.70 29.81 6.15
C PRO A 39 15.79 29.18 5.28
N GLY A 40 16.51 28.20 5.82
CA GLY A 40 17.53 27.44 5.09
C GLY A 40 18.86 28.19 4.87
N ILE A 41 19.03 29.40 5.40
CA ILE A 41 20.27 30.16 5.32
C ILE A 41 21.04 30.11 6.63
N THR A 42 22.33 29.80 6.56
CA THR A 42 23.24 29.81 7.70
C THR A 42 23.80 31.21 7.96
N TYR A 43 23.57 31.71 9.17
CA TYR A 43 24.11 32.93 9.75
C TYR A 43 25.23 32.55 10.72
N VAL A 44 26.26 33.39 10.87
CA VAL A 44 27.30 33.19 11.89
C VAL A 44 27.18 34.26 12.96
N CYS A 45 26.64 33.90 14.11
CA CYS A 45 26.36 34.77 15.23
C CYS A 45 27.36 34.48 16.35
N ASN A 46 28.18 35.46 16.75
CA ASN A 46 29.19 35.28 17.81
C ASN A 46 30.13 34.07 17.59
N GLY A 47 30.45 33.77 16.33
CA GLY A 47 31.28 32.61 15.96
C GLY A 47 30.54 31.28 15.82
N GLU A 48 29.25 31.23 16.18
CA GLU A 48 28.39 30.06 16.05
C GLU A 48 27.55 30.14 14.77
N ARG A 49 27.53 29.06 14.00
CA ARG A 49 26.65 28.91 12.84
C ARG A 49 25.26 28.53 13.33
N ILE A 50 24.27 29.29 12.90
CA ILE A 50 22.86 29.02 13.14
C ILE A 50 22.05 29.19 11.86
N PHE A 51 20.99 28.42 11.67
CA PHE A 51 20.05 28.65 10.56
C PHE A 51 18.61 28.46 11.02
N ILE A 52 17.69 29.14 10.35
CA ILE A 52 16.26 28.96 10.60
C ILE A 52 15.79 27.77 9.77
N GLU A 53 15.33 26.71 10.42
CA GLU A 53 14.75 25.58 9.68
C GLU A 53 13.32 25.87 9.26
N ASN A 54 12.51 26.38 10.19
CA ASN A 54 11.14 26.79 9.89
C ASN A 54 10.64 27.81 10.91
N CYS A 55 9.77 28.72 10.48
CA CYS A 55 8.98 29.59 11.35
C CYS A 55 7.50 29.26 11.17
N ASN A 56 6.67 29.51 12.18
CA ASN A 56 5.22 29.40 12.00
C ASN A 56 4.74 30.35 10.87
N ILE A 57 4.51 29.81 9.67
CA ILE A 57 4.13 30.59 8.47
C ILE A 57 2.75 31.24 8.59
N ARG A 58 1.91 30.81 9.54
CA ARG A 58 0.56 31.36 9.76
C ARG A 58 0.56 32.56 10.69
N ASP A 59 1.63 32.73 11.46
CA ASP A 59 1.79 33.84 12.38
C ASP A 59 3.02 34.65 11.94
N LEU A 60 2.77 35.82 11.34
CA LEU A 60 3.86 36.69 10.90
C LEU A 60 4.36 37.62 12.01
N SER A 61 3.74 37.58 13.21
CA SER A 61 4.09 38.45 14.33
C SER A 61 5.47 38.13 14.89
N ASP A 62 6.03 39.08 15.63
CA ASP A 62 7.31 38.89 16.30
C ASP A 62 7.27 37.84 17.42
N ASN A 63 6.08 37.38 17.81
CA ASN A 63 5.90 36.30 18.77
C ASN A 63 5.89 34.90 18.12
N ALA A 64 5.91 34.81 16.78
CA ALA A 64 5.87 33.55 16.08
C ALA A 64 7.10 32.69 16.40
N THR A 65 6.88 31.45 16.83
CA THR A 65 7.96 30.51 17.15
C THR A 65 8.63 30.02 15.87
N CYS A 66 9.96 30.09 15.87
CA CYS A 66 10.84 29.57 14.85
C CYS A 66 11.76 28.51 15.44
N MET A 67 12.02 27.46 14.67
CA MET A 67 12.97 26.42 14.98
C MET A 67 14.33 26.79 14.37
N VAL A 68 15.35 26.84 15.21
CA VAL A 68 16.70 27.27 14.87
C VAL A 68 17.63 26.08 15.04
N GLY A 69 18.32 25.70 13.96
CA GLY A 69 19.34 24.65 13.98
C GLY A 69 20.69 25.23 14.34
N HIS A 70 21.42 24.53 15.21
CA HIS A 70 22.74 24.90 15.71
C HIS A 70 23.79 23.87 15.25
N PRO A 71 24.27 23.92 13.99
CA PRO A 71 25.17 22.91 13.41
C PRO A 71 26.49 22.71 14.15
N ASP A 72 26.90 23.66 14.98
CA ASP A 72 28.11 23.55 15.80
C ASP A 72 27.87 22.84 17.15
N HIS A 73 26.60 22.59 17.49
CA HIS A 73 26.19 21.88 18.71
C HIS A 73 25.55 20.55 18.35
N VAL A 74 26.30 19.46 18.54
CA VAL A 74 25.84 18.09 18.27
C VAL A 74 25.47 17.43 19.59
N MET A 75 24.23 16.96 19.70
CA MET A 75 23.74 16.23 20.86
C MET A 75 24.38 14.82 20.93
N PRO A 76 24.35 14.14 22.10
CA PRO A 76 24.94 12.79 22.25
C PRO A 76 24.40 11.73 21.28
N ASN A 77 23.23 11.96 20.67
CA ASN A 77 22.64 11.11 19.64
C ASN A 77 23.16 11.40 18.22
N GLY A 78 24.14 12.29 18.08
CA GLY A 78 24.73 12.67 16.79
C GLY A 78 23.87 13.62 15.96
N LEU A 79 22.72 14.06 16.48
CA LEU A 79 21.86 15.03 15.80
C LEU A 79 22.27 16.46 16.20
N MET A 80 22.12 17.38 15.27
CA MET A 80 22.28 18.81 15.51
C MET A 80 21.24 19.28 16.54
N GLN A 81 21.66 20.15 17.46
CA GLN A 81 20.79 20.74 18.46
C GLN A 81 19.82 21.73 17.79
N TYR A 82 18.56 21.66 18.22
CA TYR A 82 17.52 22.61 17.82
C TYR A 82 17.07 23.42 19.03
N THR A 83 16.93 24.72 18.84
CA THR A 83 16.28 25.59 19.81
C THR A 83 15.07 26.26 19.18
N THR A 84 14.16 26.72 20.03
CA THR A 84 13.01 27.52 19.62
C THR A 84 13.25 28.97 19.99
N MET A 85 13.20 29.87 19.01
CA MET A 85 13.32 31.31 19.21
C MET A 85 12.12 32.02 18.58
N THR A 86 11.70 33.15 19.14
CA THR A 86 10.65 33.95 18.50
C THR A 86 11.19 34.71 17.30
N ARG A 87 10.33 34.98 16.32
CA ARG A 87 10.66 35.78 15.14
C ARG A 87 11.23 37.16 15.50
N GLY A 88 10.72 37.80 16.56
CA GLY A 88 11.23 39.06 17.10
C GLY A 88 12.64 38.94 17.68
N ALA A 89 12.91 37.86 18.41
CA ALA A 89 14.25 37.58 18.92
C ALA A 89 15.25 37.36 17.77
N LEU A 90 14.84 36.65 16.72
CA LEU A 90 15.68 36.41 15.53
C LEU A 90 15.93 37.69 14.72
N LYS A 91 14.91 38.55 14.56
CA LYS A 91 15.06 39.88 13.95
C LYS A 91 16.04 40.78 14.71
N THR A 92 16.15 40.58 16.03
CA THR A 92 17.10 41.33 16.87
C THR A 92 18.50 40.72 16.81
N LEU A 93 18.58 39.39 16.75
CA LEU A 93 19.84 38.65 16.73
C LEU A 93 20.56 38.76 15.37
N PHE A 94 19.86 38.51 14.27
CA PHE A 94 20.47 38.34 12.95
C PHE A 94 21.24 39.55 12.43
N PRO A 95 20.82 40.81 12.66
CA PRO A 95 21.62 41.97 12.28
C PRO A 95 23.02 42.01 12.92
N THR A 96 23.21 41.34 14.06
CA THR A 96 24.52 41.25 14.74
C THR A 96 25.41 40.13 14.20
N CYS A 97 24.85 39.25 13.36
CA CYS A 97 25.54 38.11 12.79
C CYS A 97 26.19 38.45 11.45
N LYS A 98 27.23 37.68 11.07
CA LYS A 98 27.80 37.75 9.73
C LYS A 98 26.73 37.32 8.72
N GLN A 99 26.36 38.26 7.86
CA GLN A 99 25.32 38.04 6.85
C GLN A 99 25.80 37.09 5.76
N PRO A 100 24.90 36.25 5.21
CA PRO A 100 25.18 35.42 4.05
C PRO A 100 25.63 36.28 2.86
N THR A 101 26.55 35.74 2.07
CA THR A 101 26.99 36.43 0.84
C THR A 101 25.86 36.45 -0.20
N ALA A 102 25.88 37.42 -1.10
CA ALA A 102 24.92 37.50 -2.20
C ALA A 102 24.88 36.21 -3.06
N GLN A 103 26.01 35.51 -3.17
CA GLN A 103 26.11 34.25 -3.89
C GLN A 103 25.40 33.10 -3.17
N GLN A 104 25.47 33.04 -1.83
CA GLN A 104 24.75 32.03 -1.04
C GLN A 104 23.23 32.26 -1.07
N LEU A 105 22.80 33.53 -1.01
CA LEU A 105 21.40 33.90 -1.21
C LEU A 105 20.89 33.49 -2.59
N ALA A 106 21.67 33.78 -3.64
CA ALA A 106 21.32 33.40 -5.01
C ALA A 106 21.24 31.87 -5.21
N ALA A 107 22.15 31.11 -4.59
CA ALA A 107 22.14 29.66 -4.65
C ALA A 107 20.91 29.05 -3.94
N SER A 108 20.53 29.60 -2.78
CA SER A 108 19.32 29.18 -2.06
C SER A 108 18.06 29.41 -2.90
N HIS A 109 17.89 30.62 -3.44
CA HIS A 109 16.75 30.95 -4.30
C HIS A 109 16.71 30.11 -5.59
N ALA A 110 17.87 29.80 -6.19
CA ALA A 110 17.95 28.93 -7.35
C ALA A 110 17.53 27.48 -7.02
N PHE A 111 17.88 26.99 -5.83
CA PHE A 111 17.47 25.68 -5.36
C PHE A 111 15.96 25.62 -5.09
N GLU A 112 15.40 26.60 -4.37
CA GLU A 112 13.94 26.71 -4.14
C GLU A 112 13.17 26.78 -5.46
N LYS A 113 13.63 27.62 -6.39
CA LYS A 113 13.03 27.73 -7.72
C LYS A 113 13.05 26.40 -8.47
N LYS A 114 14.17 25.67 -8.45
CA LYS A 114 14.28 24.35 -9.09
C LYS A 114 13.31 23.33 -8.48
N GLN A 115 13.13 23.33 -7.16
CA GLN A 115 12.15 22.46 -6.50
C GLN A 115 10.71 22.82 -6.88
N GLN A 116 10.41 24.12 -6.93
CA GLN A 116 9.10 24.61 -7.35
C GLN A 116 8.82 24.28 -8.83
N ASP A 117 9.82 24.38 -9.71
CA ASP A 117 9.69 24.04 -11.13
C ASP A 117 9.44 22.53 -11.31
N ILE A 118 10.10 21.67 -10.54
CA ILE A 118 9.85 20.22 -10.54
C ILE A 118 8.42 19.91 -10.04
N TYR A 119 7.99 20.57 -8.96
CA TYR A 119 6.63 20.43 -8.44
C TYR A 119 5.59 20.89 -9.48
N ASN A 120 5.78 22.06 -10.08
CA ASN A 120 4.88 22.60 -11.11
C ASN A 120 4.84 21.69 -12.35
N ALA A 121 5.99 21.16 -12.79
CA ALA A 121 6.05 20.21 -13.92
C ALA A 121 5.30 18.90 -13.62
N ASN A 122 5.38 18.40 -12.38
CA ASN A 122 4.65 17.21 -11.96
C ASN A 122 3.14 17.47 -11.84
N VAL A 123 2.74 18.63 -11.31
CA VAL A 123 1.34 19.06 -11.27
C VAL A 123 0.78 19.23 -12.68
N GLN A 124 1.54 19.83 -13.59
CA GLN A 124 1.13 19.98 -14.99
C GLN A 124 0.97 18.62 -15.67
N LYS A 125 1.95 17.71 -15.51
CA LYS A 125 1.87 16.35 -16.02
C LYS A 125 0.66 15.58 -15.46
N ALA A 126 0.34 15.76 -14.17
CA ALA A 126 -0.84 15.17 -13.55
C ALA A 126 -2.14 15.79 -14.07
N ASN A 127 -2.19 17.10 -14.26
CA ASN A 127 -3.32 17.80 -14.84
C ASN A 127 -3.54 17.44 -16.31
N ASP A 128 -2.48 17.23 -17.09
CA ASP A 128 -2.57 16.77 -18.48
C ASP A 128 -3.14 15.34 -18.54
N GLN A 129 -2.74 14.47 -17.59
CA GLN A 129 -3.29 13.12 -17.44
C GLN A 129 -4.75 13.13 -16.98
N LEU A 130 -5.12 14.02 -16.05
CA LEU A 130 -6.51 14.21 -15.62
C LEU A 130 -7.37 14.79 -16.73
N THR A 131 -6.86 15.78 -17.48
CA THR A 131 -7.57 16.40 -18.61
C THR A 131 -7.80 15.38 -19.72
N ALA A 132 -6.83 14.50 -19.98
CA ALA A 132 -7.00 13.36 -20.89
C ALA A 132 -8.00 12.30 -20.38
N ALA A 133 -8.21 12.19 -19.06
CA ALA A 133 -9.14 11.26 -18.43
C ALA A 133 -10.55 11.84 -18.17
N THR A 134 -10.71 13.17 -18.19
CA THR A 134 -11.98 13.87 -17.91
C THR A 134 -12.64 14.49 -19.15
N GLN A 135 -12.06 14.34 -20.34
CA GLN A 135 -12.84 14.60 -21.55
C GLN A 135 -13.97 13.57 -21.66
N PRO A 136 -15.24 14.00 -21.81
CA PRO A 136 -16.33 13.09 -22.12
C PRO A 136 -15.98 12.42 -23.46
N VAL A 137 -15.73 11.11 -23.42
CA VAL A 137 -15.47 10.32 -24.63
C VAL A 137 -16.73 10.41 -25.50
N PRO A 138 -16.66 11.03 -26.69
CA PRO A 138 -17.75 10.93 -27.65
C PRO A 138 -17.87 9.45 -28.02
N ILE A 139 -19.07 8.89 -27.90
CA ILE A 139 -19.39 7.52 -28.30
C ILE A 139 -18.90 7.36 -29.75
N GLY A 140 -17.85 6.56 -29.96
CA GLY A 140 -17.34 6.23 -31.30
C GLY A 140 -15.86 6.47 -31.59
N GLN A 141 -15.02 6.94 -30.65
CA GLN A 141 -13.56 6.98 -30.88
C GLN A 141 -12.79 5.87 -30.12
N PRO A 142 -11.75 5.28 -30.74
CA PRO A 142 -11.01 4.17 -30.16
C PRO A 142 -10.26 4.61 -28.90
N GLN A 143 -10.62 4.02 -27.76
CA GLN A 143 -9.90 4.18 -26.50
C GLN A 143 -8.44 3.74 -26.66
N LYS A 144 -7.52 4.46 -25.99
CA LYS A 144 -6.12 4.02 -25.87
C LYS A 144 -6.09 2.57 -25.37
N PRO A 145 -5.34 1.67 -26.03
CA PRO A 145 -5.29 0.26 -25.62
C PRO A 145 -4.86 0.14 -24.16
N ARG A 146 -5.71 -0.49 -23.33
CA ARG A 146 -5.40 -0.77 -21.93
C ARG A 146 -4.24 -1.77 -21.84
N THR A 147 -3.35 -1.55 -20.88
CA THR A 147 -2.28 -2.50 -20.55
C THR A 147 -2.87 -3.84 -20.07
N PRO A 148 -2.14 -4.97 -20.15
CA PRO A 148 -2.59 -6.25 -19.60
C PRO A 148 -3.02 -6.17 -18.12
N GLU A 149 -2.28 -5.41 -17.31
CA GLU A 149 -2.53 -5.21 -15.88
C GLU A 149 -3.79 -4.39 -15.62
N GLU A 150 -4.02 -3.32 -16.40
CA GLU A 150 -5.26 -2.54 -16.34
C GLU A 150 -6.47 -3.37 -16.75
N ARG A 151 -6.32 -4.27 -17.74
CA ARG A 151 -7.39 -5.20 -18.14
C ARG A 151 -7.70 -6.21 -17.04
N ALA A 152 -6.68 -6.76 -16.37
CA ALA A 152 -6.87 -7.66 -15.24
C ALA A 152 -7.55 -6.99 -14.05
N THR A 153 -7.13 -5.77 -13.73
CA THR A 153 -7.71 -4.98 -12.64
C THR A 153 -9.16 -4.62 -12.97
N ASN A 154 -9.43 -4.07 -14.16
CA ASN A 154 -10.79 -3.71 -14.57
C ASN A 154 -11.69 -4.94 -14.60
N ARG A 155 -11.24 -6.05 -15.20
CA ARG A 155 -12.01 -7.31 -15.25
C ARG A 155 -12.33 -7.84 -13.87
N GLY A 156 -11.39 -7.75 -12.95
CA GLY A 156 -11.62 -8.14 -11.57
C GLY A 156 -12.71 -7.29 -10.90
N VAL A 157 -12.66 -5.97 -11.04
CA VAL A 157 -13.66 -5.04 -10.49
C VAL A 157 -15.04 -5.23 -11.13
N THR A 158 -15.08 -5.30 -12.46
CA THR A 158 -16.32 -5.54 -13.21
C THR A 158 -16.92 -6.90 -12.88
N SER A 159 -16.12 -7.92 -12.63
CA SER A 159 -16.64 -9.26 -12.33
C SER A 159 -17.42 -9.41 -11.03
N GLY A 160 -17.37 -8.43 -10.12
CA GLY A 160 -17.93 -8.60 -8.77
C GLY A 160 -16.90 -8.50 -7.66
N ARG A 161 -15.60 -8.57 -7.98
CA ARG A 161 -14.52 -8.67 -6.99
C ARG A 161 -14.01 -7.30 -6.59
N LEU A 162 -13.47 -7.21 -5.38
CA LEU A 162 -12.86 -5.99 -4.84
C LEU A 162 -11.53 -5.71 -5.54
N PRO A 163 -11.18 -4.43 -5.83
CA PRO A 163 -9.94 -4.09 -6.53
C PRO A 163 -8.67 -4.70 -5.90
N SER A 164 -8.60 -4.73 -4.57
CA SER A 164 -7.50 -5.33 -3.81
C SER A 164 -7.35 -6.84 -4.03
N SER A 165 -8.46 -7.56 -4.19
CA SER A 165 -8.49 -9.00 -4.51
C SER A 165 -8.13 -9.30 -5.96
N CYS A 166 -8.17 -8.30 -6.85
CA CYS A 166 -7.88 -8.44 -8.28
C CYS A 166 -6.39 -8.26 -8.59
N LEU A 167 -5.73 -7.40 -7.82
CA LEU A 167 -4.27 -7.25 -7.80
C LEU A 167 -3.56 -8.39 -7.05
N GLY A 168 -4.32 -9.20 -6.30
CA GLY A 168 -3.79 -10.29 -5.48
C GLY A 168 -2.93 -11.29 -6.24
N ASN A 169 -3.22 -11.64 -7.49
CA ASN A 169 -2.44 -12.66 -8.21
C ASN A 169 -1.06 -12.16 -8.70
N SER A 170 -0.90 -10.87 -9.01
CA SER A 170 0.42 -10.29 -9.30
C SER A 170 1.20 -10.01 -8.01
N LEU A 171 0.50 -9.62 -6.94
CA LEU A 171 1.08 -9.37 -5.62
C LEU A 171 1.51 -10.67 -4.90
N LEU A 172 0.74 -11.75 -5.01
CA LEU A 172 1.07 -13.09 -4.47
C LEU A 172 2.28 -13.69 -5.19
N GLY A 173 2.45 -13.43 -6.49
CA GLY A 173 3.67 -13.80 -7.22
C GLY A 173 4.92 -13.10 -6.68
N ALA A 174 4.82 -11.80 -6.36
CA ALA A 174 5.91 -11.03 -5.74
C ALA A 174 6.16 -11.42 -4.28
N PHE A 175 5.11 -11.78 -3.53
CA PHE A 175 5.23 -12.25 -2.15
C PHE A 175 5.79 -13.68 -2.06
N GLY A 176 5.47 -14.56 -3.02
CA GLY A 176 6.09 -15.87 -3.17
C GLY A 176 7.61 -15.79 -3.35
N GLN A 177 8.10 -14.77 -4.09
CA GLN A 177 9.53 -14.48 -4.22
C GLN A 177 10.16 -13.94 -2.93
N MET A 178 9.39 -13.30 -2.05
CA MET A 178 9.86 -12.86 -0.74
C MET A 178 9.92 -14.04 0.26
N LEU A 179 8.98 -14.98 0.19
CA LEU A 179 8.99 -16.20 1.00
C LEU A 179 10.08 -17.20 0.57
N SER A 180 10.45 -17.24 -0.71
CA SER A 180 11.56 -18.10 -1.18
C SER A 180 12.93 -17.70 -0.62
N GLN A 181 13.07 -16.45 -0.14
CA GLN A 181 14.25 -16.00 0.62
C GLN A 181 14.30 -16.58 2.05
N VAL A 182 13.18 -17.09 2.58
CA VAL A 182 13.08 -17.71 3.91
C VAL A 182 13.00 -19.23 3.83
N PHE A 183 12.47 -19.77 2.72
CA PHE A 183 12.39 -21.21 2.44
C PHE A 183 12.97 -21.54 1.05
N PRO A 184 14.17 -22.12 0.96
CA PRO A 184 14.79 -22.47 -0.32
C PRO A 184 13.97 -23.56 -1.04
N GLY A 185 13.46 -23.27 -2.24
CA GLY A 185 12.79 -24.25 -3.12
C GLY A 185 11.51 -23.79 -3.83
N ALA A 186 11.01 -22.58 -3.58
CA ALA A 186 9.70 -22.10 -4.06
C ALA A 186 9.71 -21.30 -5.40
N ASP A 187 10.71 -21.48 -6.25
CA ASP A 187 11.01 -20.52 -7.34
C ASP A 187 10.28 -20.74 -8.67
N LYS A 188 9.07 -21.31 -8.70
CA LYS A 188 8.30 -21.39 -9.95
C LYS A 188 6.83 -21.01 -9.76
N PRO A 189 6.33 -19.93 -10.40
CA PRO A 189 4.90 -19.66 -10.42
C PRO A 189 4.19 -20.87 -11.06
N PRO A 190 3.13 -21.39 -10.44
CA PRO A 190 2.50 -22.63 -10.90
C PRO A 190 1.89 -22.43 -12.28
N ALA A 191 2.19 -23.34 -13.22
CA ALA A 191 1.61 -23.31 -14.56
C ALA A 191 0.07 -23.44 -14.49
N PRO A 192 -0.72 -22.70 -15.30
CA PRO A 192 -2.19 -22.77 -15.24
C PRO A 192 -2.71 -24.20 -15.29
N GLY A 193 -3.64 -24.54 -14.40
CA GLY A 193 -4.16 -25.90 -14.32
C GLY A 193 -4.82 -26.23 -12.98
N PRO A 194 -5.06 -27.52 -12.72
CA PRO A 194 -5.59 -28.01 -11.45
C PRO A 194 -4.54 -27.92 -10.33
N ASN A 195 -4.97 -27.47 -9.15
CA ASN A 195 -4.20 -27.48 -7.91
C ASN A 195 -5.07 -27.99 -6.75
N MET A 196 -4.45 -28.36 -5.64
CA MET A 196 -5.16 -28.68 -4.39
C MET A 196 -5.19 -27.45 -3.50
N ALA A 197 -6.28 -27.26 -2.78
CA ALA A 197 -6.42 -26.23 -1.77
C ALA A 197 -6.95 -26.80 -0.45
N GLY A 198 -6.54 -26.21 0.66
CA GLY A 198 -7.04 -26.49 1.99
C GLY A 198 -6.16 -27.43 2.82
N VAL A 199 -6.62 -27.69 4.04
CA VAL A 199 -5.93 -28.53 5.01
C VAL A 199 -6.71 -29.82 5.20
N PHE A 200 -5.97 -30.92 5.28
CA PHE A 200 -6.50 -32.25 5.54
C PHE A 200 -5.76 -32.84 6.74
N GLU A 201 -6.51 -33.22 7.77
CA GLU A 201 -5.96 -33.78 9.02
C GLU A 201 -6.55 -35.15 9.30
N GLY A 202 -5.81 -35.98 10.03
CA GLY A 202 -6.24 -37.31 10.42
C GLY A 202 -5.42 -37.89 11.57
N ALA A 203 -5.68 -39.17 11.87
CA ALA A 203 -5.03 -39.87 12.98
C ALA A 203 -3.50 -39.89 12.86
N GLY A 204 -2.78 -40.02 13.98
CA GLY A 204 -1.31 -40.08 13.96
C GLY A 204 -0.62 -38.76 13.63
N HIS A 205 -1.30 -37.64 13.90
CA HIS A 205 -0.81 -36.27 13.62
C HIS A 205 -0.54 -36.01 12.14
N TRP A 206 -1.26 -36.70 11.26
CA TRP A 206 -1.22 -36.35 9.84
C TRP A 206 -1.81 -34.96 9.62
N ARG A 207 -1.08 -34.13 8.90
CA ARG A 207 -1.55 -32.86 8.34
C ARG A 207 -0.95 -32.65 6.96
N LEU A 208 -1.81 -32.45 5.96
CA LEU A 208 -1.44 -31.96 4.64
C LEU A 208 -2.06 -30.57 4.46
N ASP A 209 -1.22 -29.56 4.30
CA ASP A 209 -1.63 -28.18 4.09
C ASP A 209 -1.17 -27.76 2.69
N PHE A 210 -2.10 -27.79 1.74
CA PHE A 210 -1.81 -27.45 0.35
C PHE A 210 -1.72 -25.94 0.21
N ILE A 211 -0.56 -25.48 -0.28
CA ILE A 211 -0.22 -24.07 -0.50
C ILE A 211 0.08 -23.84 -2.00
N ASP A 212 0.22 -22.58 -2.41
CA ASP A 212 0.64 -22.25 -3.77
C ASP A 212 2.00 -22.87 -4.08
N GLY A 213 2.02 -23.80 -5.04
CA GLY A 213 3.24 -24.46 -5.50
C GLY A 213 3.79 -25.57 -4.59
N GLY A 214 3.07 -26.01 -3.55
CA GLY A 214 3.55 -27.10 -2.69
C GLY A 214 2.54 -27.63 -1.68
N ASN A 215 2.99 -28.60 -0.89
CA ASN A 215 2.22 -29.21 0.19
C ASN A 215 3.09 -29.27 1.44
N LEU A 216 2.62 -28.68 2.54
CA LEU A 216 3.23 -28.83 3.84
C LEU A 216 2.72 -30.12 4.49
N ILE A 217 3.60 -31.11 4.57
CA ILE A 217 3.31 -32.44 5.11
C ILE A 217 3.89 -32.58 6.53
N ASN A 218 3.08 -33.08 7.44
CA ASN A 218 3.50 -33.52 8.77
C ASN A 218 2.83 -34.86 9.08
N CYS A 219 3.59 -35.75 9.73
CA CYS A 219 3.05 -36.90 10.43
C CYS A 219 3.86 -37.22 11.69
N SER A 220 3.19 -37.84 12.67
CA SER A 220 3.78 -38.26 13.93
C SER A 220 4.45 -37.08 14.67
N PHE A 221 5.76 -37.15 14.90
CA PHE A 221 6.57 -36.13 15.57
C PHE A 221 7.40 -35.28 14.60
N LEU A 222 7.27 -35.50 13.28
CA LEU A 222 8.00 -34.72 12.30
C LEU A 222 7.49 -33.26 12.32
N SER A 223 8.38 -32.32 12.06
CA SER A 223 8.00 -30.92 11.81
C SER A 223 7.42 -30.80 10.39
N PRO A 224 6.53 -29.82 10.12
CA PRO A 224 6.02 -29.59 8.78
C PRO A 224 7.15 -29.43 7.77
N ASN A 225 7.13 -30.21 6.70
CA ASN A 225 8.07 -30.14 5.60
C ASN A 225 7.34 -29.74 4.32
N GLN A 226 7.91 -28.83 3.53
CA GLN A 226 7.33 -28.48 2.24
C GLN A 226 7.80 -29.46 1.17
N GLU A 227 6.86 -30.11 0.50
CA GLU A 227 7.12 -31.00 -0.62
C GLU A 227 6.37 -30.52 -1.87
N ASN A 228 6.92 -30.83 -3.04
CA ASN A 228 6.21 -30.66 -4.29
C ASN A 228 5.13 -31.74 -4.42
N TYR A 229 4.09 -31.45 -5.19
CA TYR A 229 3.08 -32.43 -5.53
C TYR A 229 2.56 -32.24 -6.96
N THR A 230 1.96 -33.30 -7.48
CA THR A 230 1.24 -33.30 -8.75
C THR A 230 -0.15 -33.91 -8.58
N ILE A 231 -1.08 -33.54 -9.46
CA ILE A 231 -2.42 -34.12 -9.54
C ILE A 231 -2.55 -34.84 -10.86
N ASP A 232 -2.99 -36.09 -10.82
CA ASP A 232 -3.26 -36.92 -11.98
C ASP A 232 -4.70 -37.45 -11.93
N PHE A 233 -5.39 -37.39 -13.05
CA PHE A 233 -6.78 -37.84 -13.19
C PHE A 233 -6.78 -39.17 -13.93
N LYS A 234 -6.96 -40.27 -13.21
CA LYS A 234 -6.96 -41.63 -13.78
C LYS A 234 -8.27 -42.33 -13.49
N SER A 235 -8.98 -42.83 -14.51
CA SER A 235 -10.04 -43.83 -14.33
C SER A 235 -11.01 -43.49 -13.18
N ASP A 236 -11.62 -42.30 -13.23
CA ASP A 236 -12.58 -41.76 -12.24
C ASP A 236 -12.03 -41.53 -10.82
N ARG A 237 -10.71 -41.56 -10.62
CA ARG A 237 -10.07 -41.17 -9.36
C ARG A 237 -9.03 -40.07 -9.58
N THR A 238 -8.97 -39.18 -8.60
CA THR A 238 -7.93 -38.16 -8.52
C THR A 238 -6.79 -38.70 -7.66
N VAL A 239 -5.62 -38.83 -8.27
CA VAL A 239 -4.38 -39.25 -7.61
C VAL A 239 -3.54 -38.00 -7.33
N ILE A 240 -3.13 -37.83 -6.09
CA ILE A 240 -2.20 -36.78 -5.67
C ILE A 240 -0.87 -37.47 -5.37
N VAL A 241 0.19 -37.09 -6.08
CA VAL A 241 1.54 -37.64 -5.85
C VAL A 241 2.36 -36.56 -5.17
N VAL A 242 2.77 -36.79 -3.93
CA VAL A 242 3.63 -35.87 -3.17
C VAL A 242 5.06 -36.42 -3.19
N ASP A 243 6.05 -35.57 -3.50
CA ASP A 243 7.44 -35.96 -3.76
C ASP A 243 8.25 -36.23 -2.48
N THR A 244 7.64 -36.95 -1.53
CA THR A 244 8.29 -37.34 -0.27
C THR A 244 9.48 -38.29 -0.49
N LYS A 245 10.37 -38.34 0.50
CA LYS A 245 11.47 -39.30 0.56
C LYS A 245 11.22 -40.38 1.62
N PRO A 246 11.74 -41.61 1.44
CA PRO A 246 12.53 -42.07 0.30
C PRO A 246 11.71 -42.41 -0.96
N LYS A 247 10.38 -42.47 -0.86
CA LYS A 247 9.48 -42.76 -1.98
C LYS A 247 8.35 -41.74 -2.03
N PRO A 248 7.86 -41.37 -3.23
CA PRO A 248 6.70 -40.51 -3.37
C PRO A 248 5.47 -41.09 -2.67
N LEU A 249 4.72 -40.23 -2.01
CA LEU A 249 3.48 -40.58 -1.34
C LEU A 249 2.33 -40.48 -2.35
N MET A 250 1.74 -41.62 -2.68
CA MET A 250 0.58 -41.69 -3.56
C MET A 250 -0.71 -41.61 -2.76
N LEU A 251 -1.49 -40.57 -2.98
CA LEU A 251 -2.74 -40.31 -2.29
C LEU A 251 -3.89 -40.35 -3.29
N THR A 252 -5.08 -40.71 -2.81
CA THR A 252 -6.31 -40.69 -3.58
C THR A 252 -7.30 -39.75 -2.92
N LEU A 253 -7.76 -38.73 -3.65
CA LEU A 253 -8.88 -37.91 -3.23
C LEU A 253 -10.18 -38.62 -3.61
N ARG A 254 -11.00 -38.93 -2.60
CA ARG A 254 -12.32 -39.56 -2.77
C ARG A 254 -13.38 -38.51 -3.10
N ALA A 255 -14.50 -38.98 -3.65
CA ALA A 255 -15.64 -38.13 -4.00
C ALA A 255 -16.28 -37.42 -2.77
N ASP A 256 -16.11 -37.98 -1.57
CA ASP A 256 -16.56 -37.37 -0.31
C ASP A 256 -15.62 -36.27 0.22
N GLY A 257 -14.55 -35.97 -0.52
CA GLY A 257 -13.54 -34.97 -0.17
C GLY A 257 -12.46 -35.46 0.79
N THR A 258 -12.45 -36.74 1.18
CA THR A 258 -11.37 -37.31 2.02
C THR A 258 -10.15 -37.71 1.18
N ILE A 259 -8.97 -37.61 1.78
CA ILE A 259 -7.72 -38.04 1.16
C ILE A 259 -7.24 -39.30 1.85
N VAL A 260 -7.05 -40.37 1.09
CA VAL A 260 -6.52 -41.64 1.60
C VAL A 260 -5.21 -42.00 0.95
N GLY A 261 -4.33 -42.65 1.71
CA GLY A 261 -3.05 -43.14 1.24
C GLY A 261 -2.92 -44.65 1.42
N PRO A 262 -1.79 -45.22 0.98
CA PRO A 262 -1.44 -46.61 1.26
C PRO A 262 -1.31 -46.84 2.78
N GLY A 263 -1.11 -48.12 3.17
CA GLY A 263 -0.80 -48.50 4.55
C GLY A 263 0.43 -47.77 5.11
N PRO A 264 0.91 -48.10 6.33
CA PRO A 264 1.96 -47.33 6.98
C PRO A 264 3.14 -47.00 6.06
N VAL A 265 3.45 -45.71 5.92
CA VAL A 265 4.46 -45.21 4.98
C VAL A 265 5.67 -44.71 5.74
N THR A 266 6.85 -44.95 5.17
CA THR A 266 8.10 -44.38 5.70
C THR A 266 8.29 -42.99 5.12
N ILE A 267 8.43 -41.98 5.97
CA ILE A 267 8.71 -40.60 5.57
C ILE A 267 10.01 -40.12 6.20
N ASP A 268 10.86 -39.53 5.36
CA ASP A 268 11.98 -38.71 5.75
C ASP A 268 11.49 -37.28 5.97
N GLY A 269 11.73 -36.75 7.16
CA GLY A 269 11.46 -35.36 7.48
C GLY A 269 12.50 -34.84 8.44
N VAL A 270 12.11 -33.81 9.19
CA VAL A 270 12.97 -33.20 10.19
C VAL A 270 12.23 -33.06 11.51
N VAL A 271 12.99 -33.01 12.60
CA VAL A 271 12.48 -32.63 13.92
C VAL A 271 13.26 -31.42 14.41
N ALA A 272 12.58 -30.51 15.11
CA ALA A 272 13.25 -29.45 15.84
C ALA A 272 14.17 -30.08 16.91
N GLY A 273 15.48 -29.94 16.73
CA GLY A 273 16.50 -30.51 17.61
C GLY A 273 17.13 -29.51 18.59
N GLY A 274 16.78 -28.24 18.46
CA GLY A 274 17.29 -27.14 19.28
C GLY A 274 17.04 -25.78 18.64
N SER A 275 17.39 -24.72 19.36
CA SER A 275 17.36 -23.34 18.84
C SER A 275 18.74 -22.73 19.01
N THR A 276 19.28 -22.17 17.94
CA THR A 276 20.42 -21.26 18.07
C THR A 276 19.90 -19.94 18.65
N GLY A 277 20.58 -19.42 19.68
CA GLY A 277 20.25 -18.10 20.20
C GLY A 277 20.42 -17.07 19.09
N GLY A 278 19.41 -16.23 18.89
CA GLY A 278 19.53 -15.13 17.94
C GLY A 278 20.67 -14.21 18.37
N THR A 279 21.54 -13.85 17.44
CA THR A 279 22.57 -12.85 17.70
C THR A 279 22.01 -11.49 17.36
N SER A 280 22.00 -10.59 18.34
CA SER A 280 21.85 -9.17 18.10
C SER A 280 23.22 -8.52 18.15
N THR A 281 23.60 -7.86 17.07
CA THR A 281 24.70 -6.91 17.11
C THR A 281 24.07 -5.55 17.33
N PRO A 282 24.40 -4.82 18.42
CA PRO A 282 23.95 -3.45 18.59
C PRO A 282 24.39 -2.63 17.37
N GLY A 283 23.55 -1.69 16.93
CA GLY A 283 23.97 -0.74 15.91
C GLY A 283 25.17 0.06 16.40
N ARG A 284 26.09 0.35 15.49
CA ARG A 284 27.28 1.16 15.81
C ARG A 284 27.40 2.32 14.87
N THR A 285 27.85 3.43 15.42
CA THR A 285 28.21 4.61 14.63
C THR A 285 29.69 4.50 14.28
N GLU A 286 29.98 4.39 12.99
CA GLU A 286 31.36 4.49 12.50
C GLU A 286 31.64 5.91 12.05
N THR A 287 32.77 6.43 12.48
CA THR A 287 33.23 7.76 12.15
C THR A 287 34.38 7.66 11.16
N HIS A 288 34.26 8.32 10.02
CA HIS A 288 35.33 8.39 9.02
C HIS A 288 35.58 9.85 8.63
N ASP A 289 36.85 10.21 8.55
CA ASP A 289 37.26 11.56 8.18
C ASP A 289 37.32 11.69 6.66
N VAL A 290 36.43 12.51 6.11
CA VAL A 290 36.40 12.82 4.68
C VAL A 290 37.20 14.10 4.46
N THR A 291 38.34 13.97 3.80
CA THR A 291 39.13 15.13 3.37
C THR A 291 38.62 15.62 2.02
N THR A 292 38.18 16.87 1.95
CA THR A 292 37.80 17.54 0.70
C THR A 292 38.72 18.73 0.45
N TYR A 293 39.08 18.92 -0.82
CA TYR A 293 39.91 20.04 -1.25
C TYR A 293 39.04 21.00 -2.02
N GLN A 294 38.85 22.20 -1.49
CA GLN A 294 38.10 23.24 -2.16
C GLN A 294 39.07 24.14 -2.93
N PRO A 295 39.00 24.20 -4.27
CA PRO A 295 39.88 25.07 -5.05
C PRO A 295 39.55 26.54 -4.76
N LEU A 296 40.59 27.34 -4.58
CA LEU A 296 40.54 28.76 -4.27
C LEU A 296 41.18 29.57 -5.38
N THR A 297 40.64 30.76 -5.59
CA THR A 297 41.28 31.75 -6.45
C THR A 297 42.50 32.34 -5.72
N GLN A 298 43.45 32.90 -6.47
CA GLN A 298 44.66 33.49 -5.92
C GLN A 298 44.38 34.67 -4.97
N THR A 299 43.26 35.37 -5.16
CA THR A 299 42.82 36.46 -4.27
C THR A 299 42.28 35.91 -2.95
N ASP A 300 41.50 34.83 -2.99
CA ASP A 300 40.93 34.20 -1.80
C ASP A 300 41.99 33.49 -0.96
N ALA A 301 42.99 32.89 -1.61
CA ALA A 301 44.12 32.27 -0.91
C ALA A 301 44.94 33.25 -0.06
N ARG A 302 44.95 34.56 -0.41
CA ARG A 302 45.60 35.60 0.40
C ARG A 302 44.86 35.88 1.70
N VAL A 303 43.55 35.68 1.73
CA VAL A 303 42.72 35.85 2.92
C VAL A 303 42.90 34.66 3.88
N HIS A 304 43.25 33.50 3.34
CA HIS A 304 43.60 32.28 4.10
C HIS A 304 45.11 32.11 4.29
N ALA A 305 45.91 33.16 4.07
CA ALA A 305 47.36 33.10 4.22
C ALA A 305 47.74 32.86 5.70
N GLY A 306 48.44 31.75 5.95
CA GLY A 306 48.79 31.29 7.31
C GLY A 306 47.88 30.16 7.84
N ASP A 307 46.83 29.79 7.11
CA ASP A 307 46.01 28.61 7.41
C ASP A 307 46.81 27.33 7.07
N SER A 308 46.96 26.43 8.04
CA SER A 308 47.70 25.17 7.88
C SER A 308 47.04 24.20 6.90
N ASN A 309 45.78 24.44 6.55
CA ASN A 309 45.02 23.66 5.59
C ASN A 309 45.07 24.23 4.16
N LEU A 310 45.74 25.37 3.95
CA LEU A 310 45.92 25.94 2.62
C LEU A 310 47.08 25.24 1.90
N THR A 311 46.77 24.61 0.78
CA THR A 311 47.73 23.90 -0.08
C THR A 311 47.95 24.71 -1.36
N ASN A 312 49.23 24.88 -1.77
CA ASN A 312 49.61 25.55 -3.01
C ASN A 312 50.42 24.59 -3.88
N ASP A 313 49.75 24.00 -4.87
CA ASP A 313 50.36 23.11 -5.84
C ASP A 313 50.67 23.89 -7.12
N GLY A 314 51.79 24.62 -7.10
CA GLY A 314 52.38 25.21 -8.31
C GLY A 314 51.52 26.28 -8.99
N GLY A 315 50.74 27.05 -8.23
CA GLY A 315 49.92 28.15 -8.74
C GLY A 315 48.41 27.94 -8.65
N SER A 316 47.96 26.76 -8.22
CA SER A 316 46.57 26.51 -7.82
C SER A 316 46.50 26.37 -6.30
N TYR A 317 45.59 27.12 -5.68
CA TYR A 317 45.39 27.12 -4.23
C TYR A 317 44.17 26.27 -3.90
N SER A 318 44.24 25.45 -2.87
CA SER A 318 43.07 24.73 -2.36
C SER A 318 43.08 24.66 -0.84
N LEU A 319 41.90 24.77 -0.25
CA LEU A 319 41.72 24.63 1.19
C LEU A 319 41.29 23.20 1.50
N LYS A 320 42.08 22.52 2.33
CA LYS A 320 41.82 21.18 2.81
C LYS A 320 40.83 21.23 3.98
N SER A 321 39.61 20.76 3.78
CA SER A 321 38.63 20.60 4.85
C SER A 321 38.51 19.12 5.21
N ILE A 322 38.83 18.78 6.44
CA ILE A 322 38.57 17.43 6.99
C ILE A 322 37.23 17.51 7.71
N THR A 323 36.23 16.83 7.18
CA THR A 323 34.91 16.71 7.82
C THR A 323 34.74 15.29 8.32
N THR A 324 34.61 15.15 9.63
CA THR A 324 34.30 13.87 10.28
C THR A 324 32.84 13.53 10.01
N GLN A 325 32.58 12.45 9.28
CA GLN A 325 31.24 11.95 8.99
C GLN A 325 30.95 10.71 9.82
N SER A 326 29.77 10.71 10.47
CA SER A 326 29.27 9.60 11.27
C SER A 326 28.23 8.83 10.47
N THR A 327 28.51 7.57 10.13
CA THR A 327 27.53 6.68 9.50
C THR A 327 27.01 5.70 10.55
N TYR A 328 25.73 5.77 10.85
CA TYR A 328 25.09 4.77 11.71
C TYR A 328 24.88 3.49 10.92
N THR A 329 25.58 2.42 11.33
CA THR A 329 25.38 1.09 10.79
C THR A 329 24.34 0.40 11.65
N PRO A 330 23.13 0.12 11.12
CA PRO A 330 22.09 -0.55 11.88
C PRO A 330 22.57 -1.88 12.41
N GLY A 331 22.18 -2.19 13.65
CA GLY A 331 22.46 -3.47 14.25
C GLY A 331 21.83 -4.59 13.44
N THR A 332 22.55 -5.68 13.26
CA THR A 332 22.00 -6.88 12.63
C THR A 332 21.31 -7.71 13.70
N TYR A 333 20.01 -7.94 13.53
CA TYR A 333 19.28 -8.95 14.27
C TYR A 333 19.18 -10.20 13.39
N THR A 334 19.88 -11.25 13.79
CA THR A 334 19.67 -12.57 13.23
C THR A 334 18.70 -13.29 14.15
N PRO A 335 17.44 -13.54 13.73
CA PRO A 335 16.52 -14.33 14.54
C PRO A 335 17.15 -15.69 14.83
N GLY A 336 16.98 -16.15 16.07
CA GLY A 336 17.43 -17.49 16.44
C GLY A 336 16.81 -18.51 15.50
N GLN A 337 17.65 -19.34 14.88
CA GLN A 337 17.15 -20.36 13.97
C GLN A 337 16.89 -21.65 14.74
N THR A 338 15.70 -22.20 14.56
CA THR A 338 15.41 -23.57 14.96
C THR A 338 16.28 -24.50 14.11
N THR A 339 17.17 -25.23 14.76
CA THR A 339 17.99 -26.24 14.08
C THR A 339 17.17 -27.50 13.91
N PHE A 340 17.08 -27.95 12.67
CA PHE A 340 16.33 -29.14 12.29
C PHE A 340 17.28 -30.31 12.11
N SER A 341 16.96 -31.46 12.72
CA SER A 341 17.70 -32.70 12.54
C SER A 341 16.88 -33.66 11.67
N PRO A 342 17.48 -34.26 10.61
CA PRO A 342 16.80 -35.26 9.80
C PRO A 342 16.31 -36.44 10.65
N ARG A 343 15.08 -36.87 10.43
CA ARG A 343 14.50 -38.05 11.06
C ARG A 343 13.65 -38.81 10.05
N ARG A 344 13.78 -40.14 10.11
CA ARG A 344 12.93 -41.07 9.39
C ARG A 344 11.96 -41.68 10.38
N THR A 345 10.68 -41.75 10.02
CA THR A 345 9.67 -42.43 10.83
C THR A 345 8.68 -43.18 9.95
N ILE A 346 7.94 -44.11 10.57
CA ILE A 346 6.83 -44.80 9.95
C ILE A 346 5.55 -44.09 10.39
N CYS A 347 4.87 -43.47 9.44
CA CYS A 347 3.60 -42.81 9.68
C CYS A 347 2.45 -43.77 9.38
N PRO A 348 1.36 -43.73 10.16
CA PRO A 348 0.25 -44.67 10.00
C PRO A 348 -0.46 -44.45 8.66
N ALA A 349 -1.35 -45.38 8.31
CA ALA A 349 -2.17 -45.24 7.11
C ALA A 349 -2.93 -43.91 7.10
N LEU A 350 -2.95 -43.26 5.94
CA LEU A 350 -3.63 -41.98 5.76
C LEU A 350 -5.13 -42.17 5.53
N ASP A 351 -5.92 -41.53 6.39
CA ASP A 351 -7.33 -41.22 6.16
C ASP A 351 -7.57 -39.81 6.69
N LEU A 352 -7.58 -38.83 5.79
CA LEU A 352 -7.63 -37.42 6.13
C LEU A 352 -8.92 -36.78 5.68
N SER A 353 -9.39 -35.85 6.50
CA SER A 353 -10.56 -35.05 6.22
C SER A 353 -10.21 -33.58 6.40
N SER A 354 -10.82 -32.73 5.58
CA SER A 354 -10.82 -31.29 5.82
C SER A 354 -11.86 -30.86 6.86
N LYS A 355 -12.75 -31.77 7.28
CA LYS A 355 -13.77 -31.49 8.29
C LYS A 355 -13.11 -31.38 9.67
N GLY A 356 -13.12 -30.18 10.24
CA GLY A 356 -12.50 -29.91 11.53
C GLY A 356 -11.00 -29.66 11.48
N ALA A 357 -10.39 -29.70 10.29
CA ALA A 357 -9.00 -29.29 10.10
C ALA A 357 -8.84 -27.79 10.35
N GLY A 358 -7.72 -27.38 10.93
CA GLY A 358 -7.40 -25.96 11.11
C GLY A 358 -7.31 -25.20 9.78
N VAL A 359 -7.38 -23.87 9.82
CA VAL A 359 -7.12 -23.04 8.63
C VAL A 359 -5.71 -23.26 8.10
N GLY A 360 -5.57 -23.35 6.78
CA GLY A 360 -4.28 -23.56 6.11
C GLY A 360 -3.44 -22.31 6.07
N ILE A 361 -2.13 -22.46 5.97
CA ILE A 361 -1.19 -21.33 5.96
C ILE A 361 -1.48 -20.37 4.80
N GLN A 362 -1.85 -20.89 3.63
CA GLN A 362 -2.22 -20.06 2.48
C GLN A 362 -3.54 -19.31 2.70
N THR A 363 -4.54 -19.96 3.30
CA THR A 363 -5.80 -19.31 3.69
C THR A 363 -5.53 -18.26 4.76
N MET A 364 -4.68 -18.53 5.75
CA MET A 364 -4.27 -17.57 6.77
C MET A 364 -3.52 -16.38 6.16
N GLN A 365 -2.60 -16.60 5.22
CA GLN A 365 -1.88 -15.53 4.52
C GLN A 365 -2.79 -14.71 3.63
N THR A 366 -3.68 -15.37 2.88
CA THR A 366 -4.64 -14.70 2.00
C THR A 366 -5.67 -13.93 2.82
N ASP A 367 -6.13 -14.47 3.95
CA ASP A 367 -7.03 -13.81 4.88
C ASP A 367 -6.34 -12.66 5.63
N LEU A 368 -5.05 -12.83 5.96
CA LEU A 368 -4.20 -11.79 6.53
C LEU A 368 -4.05 -10.64 5.54
N LEU A 369 -3.62 -10.93 4.30
CA LEU A 369 -3.48 -9.93 3.25
C LEU A 369 -4.84 -9.26 2.94
N LYS A 370 -5.90 -10.02 2.66
CA LYS A 370 -7.24 -9.46 2.37
C LYS A 370 -7.80 -8.63 3.54
N GLY A 371 -7.56 -9.08 4.78
CA GLY A 371 -7.91 -8.33 5.99
C GLY A 371 -7.11 -7.03 6.15
N MET A 372 -5.83 -7.02 5.77
CA MET A 372 -4.96 -5.83 5.79
C MET A 372 -5.29 -4.81 4.68
N PHE A 373 -5.94 -5.22 3.58
CA PHE A 373 -6.36 -4.35 2.48
C PHE A 373 -7.84 -3.96 2.51
N GLY A 374 -8.52 -4.15 3.66
CA GLY A 374 -9.89 -3.70 3.86
C GLY A 374 -10.92 -4.37 2.94
N GLY A 375 -10.58 -5.51 2.34
CA GLY A 375 -11.53 -6.31 1.57
C GLY A 375 -12.34 -7.22 2.48
N ASP A 376 -13.60 -7.47 2.13
CA ASP A 376 -14.37 -8.53 2.77
C ASP A 376 -13.57 -9.84 2.70
N LYS A 377 -13.63 -10.64 3.77
CA LYS A 377 -13.27 -12.04 3.66
C LYS A 377 -14.13 -12.62 2.55
N GLY A 378 -13.53 -12.82 1.38
CA GLY A 378 -14.13 -13.67 0.38
C GLY A 378 -14.52 -14.98 1.06
N PRO A 379 -15.56 -15.67 0.58
CA PRO A 379 -15.91 -16.97 1.11
C PRO A 379 -14.64 -17.83 1.21
N PRO A 380 -14.41 -18.51 2.35
CA PRO A 380 -13.18 -19.28 2.55
C PRO A 380 -13.01 -20.23 1.37
N THR A 381 -11.79 -20.28 0.82
CA THR A 381 -11.45 -21.20 -0.26
C THR A 381 -11.88 -22.60 0.18
N PRO A 382 -12.88 -23.21 -0.49
CA PRO A 382 -13.31 -24.51 -0.02
C PRO A 382 -12.15 -25.51 -0.27
N PRO A 383 -12.01 -26.55 0.54
CA PRO A 383 -10.98 -27.56 0.34
C PRO A 383 -11.25 -28.42 -0.92
N GLY A 384 -10.18 -28.98 -1.49
CA GLY A 384 -10.24 -29.89 -2.65
C GLY A 384 -9.54 -29.36 -3.90
N ILE A 385 -9.88 -29.94 -5.05
CA ILE A 385 -9.28 -29.56 -6.35
C ILE A 385 -9.80 -28.19 -6.78
N ARG A 386 -8.89 -27.26 -7.05
CA ARG A 386 -9.15 -25.94 -7.61
C ARG A 386 -8.45 -25.80 -8.94
N MET A 387 -8.82 -24.75 -9.67
CA MET A 387 -8.13 -24.33 -10.86
C MET A 387 -7.44 -23.01 -10.58
N HIS A 388 -6.33 -22.74 -11.26
CA HIS A 388 -5.71 -21.42 -11.26
C HIS A 388 -5.27 -21.01 -12.68
N GLY A 389 -5.05 -19.71 -12.85
CA GLY A 389 -4.59 -19.12 -14.11
C GLY A 389 -5.72 -18.63 -15.03
N ILE A 390 -5.31 -18.12 -16.19
CA ILE A 390 -6.20 -17.60 -17.23
C ILE A 390 -6.20 -18.58 -18.40
N PHE A 391 -7.38 -18.85 -18.95
CA PHE A 391 -7.59 -19.64 -20.16
C PHE A 391 -8.35 -18.78 -21.16
N ALA A 392 -7.86 -18.68 -22.38
CA ALA A 392 -8.45 -17.81 -23.40
C ALA A 392 -8.63 -18.55 -24.73
N GLY A 393 -9.76 -18.28 -25.39
CA GLY A 393 -10.05 -18.73 -26.74
C GLY A 393 -9.80 -17.62 -27.77
N SER A 394 -9.69 -18.02 -29.03
CA SER A 394 -9.55 -17.08 -30.16
C SER A 394 -10.78 -16.21 -30.40
N THR A 395 -11.93 -16.57 -29.84
CA THR A 395 -13.22 -15.88 -29.97
C THR A 395 -13.38 -14.69 -29.03
N GLY A 396 -12.39 -14.44 -28.16
CA GLY A 396 -12.48 -13.44 -27.09
C GLY A 396 -13.12 -13.97 -25.80
N PHE A 397 -13.73 -15.17 -25.83
CA PHE A 397 -14.17 -15.84 -24.60
C PHE A 397 -12.96 -16.28 -23.77
N SER A 398 -13.03 -16.08 -22.47
CA SER A 398 -11.94 -16.43 -21.56
C SER A 398 -12.45 -16.68 -20.15
N VAL A 399 -11.67 -17.46 -19.42
CA VAL A 399 -11.98 -17.96 -18.08
C VAL A 399 -10.77 -17.67 -17.21
N GLN A 400 -10.97 -17.00 -16.07
CA GLN A 400 -9.91 -16.74 -15.11
C GLN A 400 -10.28 -17.36 -13.78
N PHE A 401 -9.45 -18.26 -13.29
CA PHE A 401 -9.72 -18.96 -12.04
C PHE A 401 -9.07 -18.29 -10.84
N TYR A 402 -9.85 -18.25 -9.78
CA TYR A 402 -9.42 -17.97 -8.42
C TYR A 402 -9.78 -19.18 -7.54
N PRO A 403 -9.18 -19.33 -6.36
CA PRO A 403 -9.48 -20.46 -5.49
C PRO A 403 -10.96 -20.55 -5.07
N GLU A 404 -11.66 -19.41 -4.96
CA GLU A 404 -13.06 -19.34 -4.52
C GLU A 404 -14.08 -19.16 -5.65
N SER A 405 -13.65 -18.71 -6.84
CA SER A 405 -14.56 -18.37 -7.94
C SER A 405 -13.86 -18.39 -9.29
N VAL A 406 -14.65 -18.39 -10.36
CA VAL A 406 -14.17 -18.29 -11.73
C VAL A 406 -14.81 -17.09 -12.42
N ILE A 407 -14.00 -16.27 -13.08
CA ILE A 407 -14.49 -15.15 -13.89
C ILE A 407 -14.66 -15.62 -15.33
N LEU A 408 -15.91 -15.71 -15.77
CA LEU A 408 -16.25 -15.81 -17.19
C LEU A 408 -16.19 -14.43 -17.81
N GLY A 409 -15.63 -14.32 -19.02
CA GLY A 409 -15.55 -13.05 -19.71
C GLY A 409 -15.53 -13.17 -21.22
N CYS A 410 -16.09 -12.15 -21.86
CA CYS A 410 -16.09 -11.93 -23.30
C CYS A 410 -15.36 -10.62 -23.56
N GLY A 411 -14.08 -10.71 -23.94
CA GLY A 411 -13.18 -9.56 -24.00
C GLY A 411 -12.78 -9.01 -22.62
N PRO A 412 -12.38 -7.72 -22.54
CA PRO A 412 -11.87 -7.13 -21.31
C PRO A 412 -12.95 -6.57 -20.36
N ASP A 413 -14.16 -6.27 -20.88
CA ASP A 413 -15.17 -5.48 -20.16
C ASP A 413 -16.37 -6.30 -19.68
N ALA A 414 -16.89 -7.21 -20.51
CA ALA A 414 -17.97 -8.11 -20.10
C ALA A 414 -17.41 -9.28 -19.31
N ALA A 415 -17.50 -9.21 -17.98
CA ALA A 415 -17.03 -10.26 -17.10
C ALA A 415 -17.91 -10.41 -15.85
N ARG A 416 -18.02 -11.65 -15.34
CA ARG A 416 -18.73 -11.97 -14.09
C ARG A 416 -18.11 -13.17 -13.40
N ALA A 417 -18.00 -13.08 -12.07
CA ALA A 417 -17.51 -14.16 -11.22
C ALA A 417 -18.66 -15.10 -10.85
N TYR A 418 -18.38 -16.41 -10.90
CA TYR A 418 -19.30 -17.49 -10.54
C TYR A 418 -18.60 -18.49 -9.60
N PRO A 419 -19.34 -19.17 -8.72
CA PRO A 419 -18.80 -20.34 -8.02
C PRO A 419 -18.57 -21.48 -9.02
N TYR A 420 -17.58 -22.32 -8.76
CA TYR A 420 -17.29 -23.50 -9.57
C TYR A 420 -16.86 -24.68 -8.70
N THR A 421 -16.94 -25.88 -9.28
CA THR A 421 -16.36 -27.10 -8.74
C THR A 421 -15.49 -27.76 -9.79
N VAL A 422 -14.51 -28.56 -9.33
CA VAL A 422 -13.69 -29.40 -10.19
C VAL A 422 -13.91 -30.83 -9.75
N GLU A 423 -14.32 -31.67 -10.69
CA GLU A 423 -14.61 -33.08 -10.48
C GLU A 423 -13.74 -33.93 -11.39
N PRO A 424 -13.31 -35.13 -10.96
CA PRO A 424 -12.73 -36.10 -11.89
C PRO A 424 -13.79 -36.48 -12.94
N GLY A 425 -13.40 -36.50 -14.21
CA GLY A 425 -14.16 -37.06 -15.32
C GLY A 425 -13.36 -38.14 -16.03
N GLY A 426 -14.00 -39.03 -16.78
CA GLY A 426 -13.42 -40.29 -17.26
C GLY A 426 -11.95 -40.27 -17.71
N THR A 427 -11.51 -39.23 -18.46
CA THR A 427 -10.12 -39.09 -18.93
C THR A 427 -9.41 -37.81 -18.45
N GLY A 428 -9.98 -37.06 -17.51
CA GLY A 428 -9.43 -35.78 -17.08
C GLY A 428 -10.19 -35.14 -15.92
N ALA A 429 -10.22 -33.82 -15.87
CA ALA A 429 -11.04 -33.08 -14.91
C ALA A 429 -12.19 -32.37 -15.64
N VAL A 430 -13.31 -32.19 -14.94
CA VAL A 430 -14.46 -31.44 -15.40
C VAL A 430 -14.66 -30.27 -14.46
N VAL A 431 -14.62 -29.06 -15.00
CA VAL A 431 -14.92 -27.82 -14.28
C VAL A 431 -16.39 -27.50 -14.50
N LYS A 432 -17.18 -27.51 -13.44
CA LYS A 432 -18.59 -27.10 -13.47
C LYS A 432 -18.72 -25.70 -12.92
N ILE A 433 -19.19 -24.78 -13.73
CA ILE A 433 -19.37 -23.37 -13.40
C ILE A 433 -20.85 -23.13 -13.18
N ASN A 434 -21.20 -22.77 -11.95
CA ASN A 434 -22.59 -22.57 -11.54
C ASN A 434 -23.01 -21.13 -11.83
N ALA A 435 -23.25 -20.84 -13.10
CA ALA A 435 -23.94 -19.65 -13.56
C ALA A 435 -25.46 -19.92 -13.55
N PRO A 436 -26.26 -19.26 -12.70
CA PRO A 436 -27.68 -19.60 -12.49
C PRO A 436 -28.52 -19.68 -13.76
N ASP A 437 -28.23 -18.81 -14.74
CA ASP A 437 -29.06 -18.66 -15.94
C ASP A 437 -28.53 -19.51 -17.13
N HIS A 438 -27.27 -19.94 -17.09
CA HIS A 438 -26.55 -20.56 -18.22
C HIS A 438 -25.30 -21.31 -17.72
N PRO A 439 -25.49 -22.42 -16.99
CA PRO A 439 -24.39 -23.19 -16.41
C PRO A 439 -23.42 -23.67 -17.51
N LEU A 440 -22.14 -23.65 -17.21
CA LEU A 440 -21.09 -24.02 -18.16
C LEU A 440 -20.24 -25.15 -17.60
N THR A 441 -19.97 -26.15 -18.42
CA THR A 441 -19.09 -27.26 -18.09
C THR A 441 -17.90 -27.25 -19.03
N LEU A 442 -16.69 -27.28 -18.47
CA LEU A 442 -15.44 -27.28 -19.23
C LEU A 442 -14.65 -28.55 -18.93
N ALA A 443 -14.31 -29.32 -19.94
CA ALA A 443 -13.41 -30.46 -19.80
C ALA A 443 -11.95 -29.97 -19.83
N PHE A 444 -11.21 -30.21 -18.76
CA PHE A 444 -9.76 -30.02 -18.73
C PHE A 444 -9.07 -31.21 -19.42
N LYS A 445 -8.38 -30.90 -20.51
CA LYS A 445 -7.72 -31.89 -21.37
C LYS A 445 -6.27 -32.10 -20.94
N SER A 446 -5.69 -33.21 -21.38
CA SER A 446 -4.28 -33.56 -21.10
C SER A 446 -3.27 -32.59 -21.72
N ASP A 447 -3.66 -31.81 -22.73
CA ASP A 447 -2.85 -30.74 -23.32
C ASP A 447 -2.88 -29.43 -22.49
N GLY A 448 -3.57 -29.44 -21.35
CA GLY A 448 -3.74 -28.27 -20.49
C GLY A 448 -4.81 -27.29 -20.97
N SER A 449 -5.57 -27.59 -22.02
CA SER A 449 -6.67 -26.74 -22.49
C SER A 449 -8.00 -27.05 -21.79
N LEU A 450 -8.91 -26.08 -21.83
CA LEU A 450 -10.31 -26.25 -21.43
C LEU A 450 -11.20 -26.32 -22.67
N ASP A 451 -12.03 -27.36 -22.72
CA ASP A 451 -12.94 -27.62 -23.82
C ASP A 451 -14.39 -27.49 -23.35
N PRO A 452 -15.16 -26.51 -23.87
CA PRO A 452 -16.56 -26.34 -23.54
C PRO A 452 -17.50 -27.39 -24.16
N GLY A 453 -17.00 -28.29 -25.01
CA GLY A 453 -17.80 -29.35 -25.65
C GLY A 453 -18.64 -28.89 -26.84
N GLY A 454 -18.59 -27.61 -27.21
CA GLY A 454 -19.26 -27.01 -28.36
C GLY A 454 -18.76 -25.60 -28.65
N ASP A 455 -19.10 -25.08 -29.83
CA ASP A 455 -18.67 -23.77 -30.37
C ASP A 455 -19.79 -22.72 -30.42
N GLY A 456 -20.90 -22.99 -29.71
CA GLY A 456 -22.08 -22.13 -29.68
C GLY A 456 -21.87 -20.78 -28.97
N PRO A 457 -22.81 -19.84 -29.15
CA PRO A 457 -22.77 -18.55 -28.47
C PRO A 457 -22.95 -18.71 -26.96
N TYR A 458 -22.17 -17.95 -26.19
CA TYR A 458 -22.30 -17.83 -24.73
C TYR A 458 -22.41 -16.36 -24.36
N GLN A 459 -23.54 -15.99 -23.77
CA GLN A 459 -23.81 -14.64 -23.29
C GLN A 459 -23.20 -14.47 -21.89
N VAL A 460 -22.27 -13.53 -21.74
CA VAL A 460 -21.70 -13.17 -20.44
C VAL A 460 -22.50 -12.00 -19.88
N HIS A 461 -23.22 -12.23 -18.78
CA HIS A 461 -23.94 -11.18 -18.05
C HIS A 461 -22.99 -10.39 -17.15
N GLY A 462 -22.19 -9.50 -17.75
CA GLY A 462 -21.25 -8.65 -17.04
C GLY A 462 -21.84 -7.32 -16.55
N ARG A 463 -20.95 -6.46 -16.05
CA ARG A 463 -21.22 -5.07 -15.72
C ARG A 463 -20.00 -4.24 -16.08
N THR A 464 -20.17 -2.97 -16.42
CA THR A 464 -19.06 -2.06 -16.70
C THR A 464 -19.03 -0.94 -15.67
N VAL A 465 -17.84 -0.43 -15.38
CA VAL A 465 -17.68 0.74 -14.52
C VAL A 465 -18.13 1.98 -15.29
N THR A 466 -19.18 2.65 -14.80
CA THR A 466 -19.70 3.90 -15.39
C THR A 466 -19.29 5.14 -14.61
N GLY A 467 -18.71 4.96 -13.41
CA GLY A 467 -18.17 6.04 -12.61
C GLY A 467 -17.41 5.51 -11.39
N GLN A 468 -16.57 6.35 -10.82
CA GLN A 468 -15.91 6.13 -9.54
C GLN A 468 -16.06 7.41 -8.73
N ASP A 469 -16.56 7.33 -7.51
CA ASP A 469 -16.67 8.49 -6.63
C ASP A 469 -15.34 8.78 -5.90
N ASN A 470 -15.30 9.88 -5.14
CA ASN A 470 -14.12 10.30 -4.38
C ASN A 470 -13.77 9.35 -3.21
N ASN A 471 -14.58 8.33 -2.95
CA ASN A 471 -14.38 7.32 -1.90
C ASN A 471 -13.98 5.96 -2.49
N ASP A 472 -13.58 5.91 -3.77
CA ASP A 472 -13.27 4.69 -4.51
C ASP A 472 -14.45 3.70 -4.66
N ASN A 473 -15.69 4.19 -4.53
CA ASN A 473 -16.86 3.38 -4.86
C ASN A 473 -17.09 3.40 -6.36
N PHE A 474 -17.17 2.21 -6.94
CA PHE A 474 -17.48 2.05 -8.36
C PHE A 474 -19.00 2.04 -8.58
N THR A 475 -19.46 2.89 -9.48
CA THR A 475 -20.81 2.80 -10.05
C THR A 475 -20.76 1.87 -11.26
N PHE A 476 -21.70 0.93 -11.33
CA PHE A 476 -21.76 -0.06 -12.38
C PHE A 476 -23.04 0.07 -13.20
N ALA A 477 -22.94 -0.17 -14.51
CA ALA A 477 -24.10 -0.45 -15.36
C ALA A 477 -24.02 -1.89 -15.89
N PRO A 478 -25.16 -2.56 -16.12
CA PRO A 478 -25.18 -3.86 -16.81
C PRO A 478 -24.45 -3.77 -18.15
N PHE A 479 -23.65 -4.79 -18.47
CA PHE A 479 -22.95 -4.87 -19.74
C PHE A 479 -22.87 -6.33 -20.19
N GLU A 480 -23.70 -6.66 -21.17
CA GLU A 480 -23.82 -8.02 -21.69
C GLU A 480 -23.12 -8.13 -23.03
N GLN A 481 -22.39 -9.23 -23.22
CA GLN A 481 -21.69 -9.49 -24.46
C GLN A 481 -21.70 -10.98 -24.76
N THR A 482 -21.89 -11.31 -26.03
CA THR A 482 -21.90 -12.69 -26.49
C THR A 482 -20.60 -13.01 -27.21
N CYS A 483 -19.94 -14.07 -26.77
CA CYS A 483 -18.78 -14.66 -27.45
C CYS A 483 -19.10 -16.10 -27.81
N ASN A 484 -18.59 -16.58 -28.95
CA ASN A 484 -18.65 -18.00 -29.24
C ASN A 484 -17.70 -18.76 -28.31
N LEU A 485 -18.14 -19.92 -27.84
CA LEU A 485 -17.29 -20.84 -27.13
C LEU A 485 -16.23 -21.40 -28.09
N ALA A 486 -15.05 -21.67 -27.55
CA ALA A 486 -13.96 -22.30 -28.27
C ALA A 486 -13.08 -23.02 -27.25
N ARG A 487 -12.18 -23.89 -27.74
CA ARG A 487 -11.12 -24.42 -26.90
C ARG A 487 -10.29 -23.28 -26.31
N LEU A 488 -10.08 -23.32 -25.00
CA LEU A 488 -9.36 -22.28 -24.26
C LEU A 488 -7.97 -22.80 -23.90
N ALA A 489 -6.94 -22.13 -24.40
CA ALA A 489 -5.56 -22.45 -24.05
C ALA A 489 -5.11 -21.63 -22.83
N PRO A 490 -4.16 -22.13 -22.02
CA PRO A 490 -3.48 -21.34 -21.00
C PRO A 490 -2.98 -20.01 -21.57
N SER A 491 -3.28 -18.92 -20.89
CA SER A 491 -2.91 -17.56 -21.30
C SER A 491 -2.30 -16.80 -20.12
N GLN A 492 -1.40 -15.88 -20.44
CA GLN A 492 -0.85 -14.93 -19.46
C GLN A 492 -1.70 -13.66 -19.35
N THR A 493 -2.59 -13.41 -20.32
CA THR A 493 -3.36 -12.16 -20.40
C THR A 493 -4.81 -12.39 -20.79
N ILE A 494 -5.67 -11.45 -20.39
CA ILE A 494 -7.06 -11.38 -20.85
C ILE A 494 -7.07 -10.94 -22.33
N PRO A 495 -7.97 -11.46 -23.18
CA PRO A 495 -8.11 -10.99 -24.56
C PRO A 495 -8.40 -9.48 -24.69
N SER A 496 -7.88 -8.83 -25.74
CA SER A 496 -8.06 -7.39 -25.98
C SER A 496 -9.38 -7.04 -26.67
N GLY A 497 -10.03 -8.01 -27.32
CA GLY A 497 -11.35 -7.87 -27.95
C GLY A 497 -12.32 -8.92 -27.45
N GLY A 498 -13.61 -8.59 -27.44
CA GLY A 498 -14.71 -9.54 -27.24
C GLY A 498 -15.60 -9.59 -28.48
N GLY A 499 -16.42 -10.63 -28.61
CA GLY A 499 -17.37 -10.80 -29.71
C GLY A 499 -18.37 -9.65 -29.85
N SER A 500 -19.15 -9.63 -30.92
CA SER A 500 -20.07 -8.52 -31.24
C SER A 500 -21.02 -8.21 -30.06
N ALA A 501 -21.02 -6.96 -29.59
CA ALA A 501 -21.86 -6.50 -28.49
C ALA A 501 -23.31 -6.31 -28.95
N SER A 502 -24.28 -6.80 -28.17
CA SER A 502 -25.71 -6.61 -28.37
C SER A 502 -26.23 -5.60 -27.35
N THR A 503 -26.46 -4.35 -27.73
CA THR A 503 -27.01 -3.32 -26.82
C THR A 503 -28.52 -3.45 -26.68
N MET A 504 -29.00 -3.79 -25.48
CA MET A 504 -30.41 -3.64 -25.08
C MET A 504 -30.53 -2.49 -24.07
N VAL A 505 -31.37 -1.51 -24.36
CA VAL A 505 -31.71 -0.36 -23.50
C VAL A 505 -33.02 -0.68 -22.79
N ALA A 506 -33.09 -0.54 -21.46
CA ALA A 506 -34.36 -0.55 -20.73
C ALA A 506 -34.40 0.50 -19.61
N SER A 507 -35.55 1.17 -19.51
CA SER A 507 -35.86 2.38 -18.73
C SER A 507 -36.40 2.10 -17.31
N ALA A 508 -36.38 3.16 -16.47
CA ALA A 508 -36.75 3.35 -15.04
C ALA A 508 -38.07 2.67 -14.52
N THR A 509 -38.33 2.42 -13.21
CA THR A 509 -38.52 3.36 -12.06
C THR A 509 -38.64 2.68 -10.64
N ALA A 510 -38.19 3.41 -9.60
CA ALA A 510 -38.60 3.58 -8.17
C ALA A 510 -39.18 2.48 -7.20
N GLY A 511 -38.63 2.39 -5.96
CA GLY A 511 -39.40 2.49 -4.67
C GLY A 511 -39.28 1.44 -3.50
N VAL A 512 -38.57 1.80 -2.40
CA VAL A 512 -38.83 1.55 -0.92
C VAL A 512 -38.40 0.20 -0.21
N PRO A 513 -37.91 0.19 1.08
CA PRO A 513 -37.16 -0.90 1.80
C PRO A 513 -37.97 -1.57 2.96
N PRO A 514 -37.44 -2.26 4.03
CA PRO A 514 -36.15 -2.91 4.36
C PRO A 514 -36.26 -4.39 4.90
N THR A 515 -35.17 -5.14 5.13
CA THR A 515 -35.00 -6.11 6.28
C THR A 515 -33.62 -6.82 6.38
N ALA A 516 -32.89 -6.43 7.43
CA ALA A 516 -32.00 -7.12 8.40
C ALA A 516 -31.39 -8.55 8.24
N ARG A 517 -30.10 -8.61 8.64
CA ARG A 517 -29.31 -9.61 9.44
C ARG A 517 -28.37 -10.60 8.73
N GLY A 518 -27.07 -10.50 9.08
CA GLY A 518 -25.88 -11.24 8.60
C GLY A 518 -25.66 -12.64 9.22
N PRO A 519 -24.43 -13.14 9.55
CA PRO A 519 -23.18 -12.42 9.87
C PRO A 519 -21.82 -13.03 9.35
N SER A 520 -20.72 -12.33 9.71
CA SER A 520 -19.29 -12.37 9.30
C SER A 520 -18.38 -13.44 10.01
N THR A 521 -17.04 -13.53 9.78
CA THR A 521 -16.01 -12.81 10.60
C THR A 521 -14.50 -13.04 10.26
N LEU A 522 -13.67 -11.96 10.36
CA LEU A 522 -12.30 -11.86 10.96
C LEU A 522 -12.46 -11.65 12.48
N SER A 523 -11.76 -12.33 13.38
CA SER A 523 -11.75 -13.78 13.52
C SER A 523 -13.16 -14.24 13.93
N THR A 524 -13.63 -15.41 13.48
CA THR A 524 -14.47 -16.17 14.41
C THR A 524 -13.64 -16.36 15.69
N SER A 525 -14.25 -16.28 16.87
CA SER A 525 -13.67 -16.70 18.15
C SER A 525 -12.60 -17.80 17.97
N GLY A 526 -11.32 -17.52 18.25
CA GLY A 526 -10.24 -18.50 18.01
C GLY A 526 -8.99 -18.31 18.83
N SER A 527 -8.48 -17.08 19.00
CA SER A 527 -7.37 -16.81 19.93
C SER A 527 -7.28 -15.31 20.20
N ALA A 528 -7.49 -14.91 21.44
CA ALA A 528 -7.10 -13.59 21.90
C ALA A 528 -5.57 -13.52 21.91
N LEU A 529 -4.98 -12.51 21.26
CA LEU A 529 -3.52 -12.28 21.27
C LEU A 529 -3.07 -11.64 22.60
N GLY A 530 -4.01 -11.17 23.41
CA GLY A 530 -3.82 -10.69 24.77
C GLY A 530 -5.13 -10.50 25.51
N ASN A 531 -5.07 -10.09 26.77
CA ASN A 531 -6.25 -9.98 27.64
C ASN A 531 -6.84 -8.56 27.74
N ALA A 532 -6.38 -7.59 26.92
CA ALA A 532 -6.97 -6.25 26.86
C ALA A 532 -8.04 -6.18 25.74
N THR A 533 -9.16 -5.51 25.99
CA THR A 533 -10.15 -5.14 24.97
C THR A 533 -10.30 -3.62 24.93
N LEU A 534 -10.66 -3.07 23.77
CA LEU A 534 -10.91 -1.63 23.60
C LEU A 534 -12.26 -1.41 22.93
N ALA A 535 -13.18 -0.73 23.63
CA ALA A 535 -14.43 -0.23 23.07
C ALA A 535 -14.28 1.22 22.63
N ILE A 536 -14.66 1.51 21.40
CA ILE A 536 -14.68 2.85 20.82
C ILE A 536 -16.13 3.27 20.61
N THR A 537 -16.51 4.43 21.12
CA THR A 537 -17.83 5.03 20.90
C THR A 537 -17.72 6.36 20.16
N SER A 538 -18.67 6.66 19.29
CA SER A 538 -18.77 7.99 18.69
C SER A 538 -19.39 8.98 19.68
N GLY A 539 -18.68 10.06 19.98
CA GLY A 539 -19.19 11.24 20.69
C GLY A 539 -19.51 12.43 19.78
N LEU A 540 -19.45 12.27 18.45
CA LEU A 540 -19.88 13.30 17.51
C LEU A 540 -21.40 13.50 17.58
N ALA A 541 -21.85 14.76 17.57
CA ALA A 541 -23.28 15.05 17.64
C ALA A 541 -23.98 14.63 16.32
N PRO A 542 -25.15 13.99 16.38
CA PRO A 542 -25.90 13.56 15.20
C PRO A 542 -26.20 14.74 14.26
N GLN A 543 -26.02 14.53 12.97
CA GLN A 543 -26.42 15.49 11.95
C GLN A 543 -27.79 15.10 11.38
N PRO A 544 -28.78 16.01 11.34
CA PRO A 544 -30.10 15.70 10.80
C PRO A 544 -30.02 15.15 9.37
N GLY A 545 -30.58 13.96 9.14
CA GLY A 545 -30.62 13.33 7.82
C GLY A 545 -29.29 12.73 7.32
N ALA A 546 -28.22 12.75 8.13
CA ALA A 546 -26.94 12.16 7.76
C ALA A 546 -26.58 11.00 8.72
N PRO A 547 -25.97 9.91 8.21
CA PRO A 547 -25.43 8.84 9.05
C PRO A 547 -24.38 9.35 10.05
N ASN A 548 -24.09 8.55 11.08
CA ASN A 548 -22.98 8.87 11.97
C ASN A 548 -21.69 9.06 11.15
N PRO A 549 -20.92 10.14 11.33
CA PRO A 549 -19.72 10.40 10.52
C PRO A 549 -18.66 9.32 10.62
N LEU A 550 -18.62 8.56 11.72
CA LEU A 550 -17.71 7.45 11.89
C LEU A 550 -18.28 6.12 11.39
N ALA A 551 -19.53 6.05 10.94
CA ALA A 551 -20.15 4.80 10.50
C ALA A 551 -19.38 4.16 9.35
N GLY A 552 -19.04 2.86 9.50
CA GLY A 552 -18.31 2.10 8.50
C GLY A 552 -16.83 2.44 8.35
N HIS A 553 -16.32 3.48 9.05
CA HIS A 553 -14.91 3.84 9.00
C HIS A 553 -14.02 2.77 9.65
N PRO A 554 -12.82 2.52 9.11
CA PRO A 554 -11.87 1.62 9.73
C PRO A 554 -11.20 2.28 10.93
N TYR A 555 -11.14 1.55 12.04
CA TYR A 555 -10.38 1.87 13.23
C TYR A 555 -9.16 0.95 13.27
N THR A 556 -7.96 1.53 13.25
CA THR A 556 -6.71 0.76 13.28
C THR A 556 -5.92 1.12 14.51
N LEU A 557 -5.54 0.13 15.31
CA LEU A 557 -4.54 0.27 16.37
C LEU A 557 -3.16 0.00 15.77
N LEU A 558 -2.25 0.95 15.90
CA LEU A 558 -0.87 0.92 15.44
C LEU A 558 0.06 0.72 16.65
N ARG A 559 1.19 0.06 16.45
CA ARG A 559 2.21 -0.14 17.50
C ARG A 559 3.05 1.12 17.71
N ASP A 560 3.18 1.96 16.69
CA ASP A 560 3.92 3.21 16.67
C ASP A 560 3.04 4.37 16.21
N SER A 561 3.53 5.59 16.44
CA SER A 561 2.84 6.78 15.96
C SER A 561 2.83 6.83 14.43
N TYR A 562 1.78 7.42 13.84
CA TYR A 562 1.65 7.53 12.39
C TYR A 562 2.84 8.27 11.75
N ALA A 563 3.43 9.25 12.45
CA ALA A 563 4.64 9.94 12.02
C ALA A 563 5.86 9.00 11.98
N ASN A 564 6.07 8.20 13.04
CA ASN A 564 7.18 7.23 13.11
C ASN A 564 7.08 6.19 12.01
N ILE A 565 5.86 5.74 11.69
CA ILE A 565 5.61 4.77 10.62
C ILE A 565 6.02 5.35 9.26
N ILE A 566 5.65 6.60 8.96
CA ILE A 566 6.08 7.29 7.74
C ILE A 566 7.61 7.44 7.70
N ALA A 567 8.24 7.76 8.83
CA ALA A 567 9.69 7.84 8.94
C ALA A 567 10.37 6.49 8.67
N LYS A 568 9.84 5.38 9.22
CA LYS A 568 10.31 4.01 8.94
C LYS A 568 10.19 3.64 7.46
N ALA A 569 9.22 4.22 6.75
CA ALA A 569 9.07 4.05 5.31
C ALA A 569 10.08 4.87 4.47
N GLY A 570 11.02 5.57 5.12
CA GLY A 570 12.04 6.39 4.48
C GLY A 570 11.53 7.76 4.02
N MET A 571 10.42 8.23 4.59
CA MET A 571 9.83 9.52 4.25
C MET A 571 9.86 10.48 5.43
N THR A 572 10.18 11.73 5.16
CA THR A 572 10.15 12.81 6.15
C THR A 572 8.89 13.63 5.94
N VAL A 573 8.04 13.70 6.97
CA VAL A 573 6.88 14.61 6.96
C VAL A 573 7.42 16.04 7.01
N PRO A 574 7.11 16.91 6.04
CA PRO A 574 7.58 18.29 6.05
C PRO A 574 7.16 19.03 7.32
N SER A 575 8.07 19.85 7.85
CA SER A 575 7.81 20.66 9.04
C SER A 575 6.56 21.53 8.86
N GLY A 576 5.66 21.51 9.84
CA GLY A 576 4.37 22.22 9.79
C GLY A 576 3.24 21.49 9.02
N MET A 577 3.52 20.33 8.44
CA MET A 577 2.51 19.46 7.84
C MET A 577 2.18 18.30 8.81
N SER A 578 0.90 17.98 8.97
CA SER A 578 0.54 16.79 9.74
C SER A 578 0.89 15.53 8.94
N PRO A 579 1.30 14.43 9.60
CA PRO A 579 1.47 13.12 8.97
C PRO A 579 0.28 12.73 8.08
N TYR A 580 -0.94 12.98 8.54
CA TYR A 580 -2.16 12.68 7.79
C TYR A 580 -2.31 13.53 6.52
N LYS A 581 -1.99 14.82 6.58
CA LYS A 581 -2.02 15.70 5.39
C LYS A 581 -0.93 15.32 4.39
N PHE A 582 0.26 14.98 4.88
CA PHE A 582 1.36 14.49 4.04
C PHE A 582 0.95 13.23 3.28
N VAL A 583 0.37 12.25 3.98
CA VAL A 583 -0.09 11.01 3.32
C VAL A 583 -1.24 11.29 2.38
N ALA A 584 -2.23 12.11 2.75
CA ALA A 584 -3.34 12.46 1.87
C ALA A 584 -2.84 13.09 0.55
N ASN A 585 -1.86 13.99 0.62
CA ASN A 585 -1.26 14.61 -0.58
C ASN A 585 -0.41 13.63 -1.39
N THR A 586 0.34 12.76 -0.71
CA THR A 586 1.21 11.78 -1.36
C THR A 586 0.38 10.70 -2.06
N CYS A 587 -0.74 10.32 -1.45
CA CYS A 587 -1.64 9.26 -1.93
C CYS A 587 -2.71 9.73 -2.90
N SER A 588 -3.09 11.01 -2.91
CA SER A 588 -4.01 11.55 -3.92
C SER A 588 -3.49 11.39 -5.35
N SER A 589 -2.16 11.37 -5.51
CA SER A 589 -1.50 11.24 -6.82
C SER A 589 -1.02 9.81 -7.13
N ARG A 590 -1.40 8.80 -6.32
CA ARG A 590 -1.04 7.37 -6.48
C ARG A 590 0.46 7.13 -6.75
N THR A 591 1.30 7.84 -6.01
CA THR A 591 2.76 7.78 -6.15
C THR A 591 3.33 6.47 -5.56
N PRO A 592 4.52 6.01 -5.98
CA PRO A 592 5.23 4.90 -5.32
C PRO A 592 5.47 5.15 -3.83
N GLU A 593 5.64 6.40 -3.43
CA GLU A 593 5.79 6.83 -2.04
C GLU A 593 4.52 6.53 -1.22
N CYS A 594 3.33 6.71 -1.81
CA CYS A 594 2.08 6.31 -1.17
C CYS A 594 2.06 4.81 -0.85
N GLN A 595 2.53 3.97 -1.78
CA GLN A 595 2.57 2.53 -1.57
C GLN A 595 3.49 2.16 -0.40
N LYS A 596 4.67 2.80 -0.30
CA LYS A 596 5.60 2.62 0.83
C LYS A 596 4.98 3.02 2.16
N ILE A 597 4.24 4.12 2.21
CA ILE A 597 3.49 4.54 3.41
C ILE A 597 2.48 3.47 3.81
N ILE A 598 1.67 3.02 2.85
CA ILE A 598 0.61 2.04 3.09
C ILE A 598 1.20 0.72 3.61
N ASP A 599 2.32 0.27 3.05
CA ASP A 599 2.97 -0.97 3.48
C ASP A 599 3.61 -0.84 4.87
N ALA A 600 4.14 0.32 5.24
CA ALA A 600 4.63 0.58 6.59
C ALA A 600 3.49 0.61 7.62
N VAL A 601 2.35 1.24 7.30
CA VAL A 601 1.16 1.26 8.17
C VAL A 601 0.63 -0.15 8.41
N LYS A 602 0.61 -0.96 7.35
CA LYS A 602 0.25 -2.38 7.44
C LYS A 602 1.19 -3.18 8.33
N ALA A 603 2.50 -3.00 8.17
CA ALA A 603 3.49 -3.68 8.99
C ALA A 603 3.36 -3.32 10.48
N ASP A 604 2.89 -2.11 10.78
CA ASP A 604 2.80 -1.59 12.14
C ASP A 604 1.44 -1.88 12.82
N ALA A 605 0.39 -2.17 12.06
CA ALA A 605 -0.95 -2.44 12.58
C ALA A 605 -1.01 -3.62 13.56
N ALA A 606 -1.45 -3.34 14.79
CA ALA A 606 -1.65 -4.32 15.86
C ALA A 606 -3.02 -5.01 15.78
N SER A 607 -4.06 -4.25 15.44
CA SER A 607 -5.41 -4.75 15.22
C SER A 607 -6.23 -3.72 14.43
N ALA A 608 -7.27 -4.15 13.73
CA ALA A 608 -8.20 -3.25 13.04
C ALA A 608 -9.65 -3.75 13.19
N VAL A 609 -10.61 -2.82 13.28
CA VAL A 609 -12.05 -3.09 13.29
C VAL A 609 -12.77 -2.04 12.47
N ARG A 610 -13.98 -2.32 11.97
CA ARG A 610 -14.84 -1.30 11.38
C ARG A 610 -15.88 -0.83 12.39
N ALA A 611 -16.18 0.46 12.34
CA ALA A 611 -17.26 1.02 13.12
C ALA A 611 -18.62 0.54 12.60
N ASP A 612 -19.55 0.28 13.50
CA ASP A 612 -20.95 0.00 13.17
C ASP A 612 -21.69 1.26 12.69
N ALA A 613 -23.00 1.12 12.43
CA ALA A 613 -23.85 2.25 11.98
C ALA A 613 -23.90 3.43 12.98
N ASN A 614 -23.55 3.19 14.26
CA ASN A 614 -23.51 4.19 15.31
C ASN A 614 -22.10 4.77 15.52
N GLY A 615 -21.12 4.41 14.67
CA GLY A 615 -19.73 4.81 14.86
C GLY A 615 -19.05 4.10 16.03
N THR A 616 -19.58 2.96 16.49
CA THR A 616 -19.03 2.18 17.61
C THR A 616 -18.20 1.02 17.08
N GLY A 617 -17.07 0.70 17.72
CA GLY A 617 -16.22 -0.44 17.35
C GLY A 617 -15.59 -1.09 18.57
N SER A 618 -15.31 -2.39 18.54
CA SER A 618 -14.68 -3.09 19.67
C SER A 618 -13.54 -3.99 19.20
N PHE A 619 -12.33 -3.75 19.70
CA PHE A 619 -11.14 -4.54 19.39
C PHE A 619 -11.10 -5.80 20.26
N PRO A 620 -11.05 -7.01 19.67
CA PRO A 620 -10.92 -8.24 20.43
C PRO A 620 -9.46 -8.48 20.86
N GLY A 621 -9.26 -8.75 22.16
CA GLY A 621 -8.06 -9.36 22.76
C GLY A 621 -6.70 -8.92 22.20
N VAL A 622 -6.25 -7.72 22.54
CA VAL A 622 -4.94 -7.15 22.21
C VAL A 622 -3.99 -7.31 23.40
N ALA A 623 -2.68 -7.43 23.15
CA ALA A 623 -1.69 -7.41 24.23
C ALA A 623 -1.72 -6.05 24.96
N PRO A 624 -1.74 -5.99 26.31
CA PRO A 624 -1.61 -4.74 27.04
C PRO A 624 -0.37 -3.96 26.62
N GLY A 625 -0.47 -2.65 26.48
CA GLY A 625 0.63 -1.82 25.98
C GLY A 625 0.17 -0.47 25.46
N LEU A 626 1.13 0.34 25.02
CA LEU A 626 0.90 1.61 24.36
C LEU A 626 0.66 1.37 22.86
N TYR A 627 -0.47 1.88 22.35
CA TYR A 627 -0.82 1.85 20.93
C TYR A 627 -1.20 3.23 20.44
N TYR A 628 -1.33 3.40 19.14
CA TYR A 628 -1.82 4.64 18.52
C TYR A 628 -3.06 4.33 17.70
N LEU A 629 -4.15 5.02 17.99
CA LEU A 629 -5.40 4.84 17.25
C LEU A 629 -5.38 5.70 16.00
N MET A 630 -5.50 5.09 14.82
CA MET A 630 -5.58 5.75 13.52
C MET A 630 -7.00 5.71 12.97
N ILE A 631 -7.63 6.87 12.88
CA ILE A 631 -8.98 7.07 12.33
C ILE A 631 -9.04 8.42 11.62
N SER A 632 -9.81 8.50 10.53
CA SER A 632 -10.15 9.77 9.88
C SER A 632 -11.63 9.81 9.47
N THR A 633 -12.28 10.96 9.63
CA THR A 633 -13.63 11.22 9.10
C THR A 633 -13.80 12.67 8.66
N ARG A 634 -14.92 13.01 8.03
CA ARG A 634 -15.38 14.39 7.79
C ARG A 634 -16.60 14.67 8.66
N TYR A 635 -16.54 15.75 9.45
CA TYR A 635 -17.64 16.20 10.28
C TYR A 635 -17.78 17.73 10.16
N ASN A 636 -18.99 18.23 9.92
CA ASN A 636 -19.24 19.66 9.65
C ASN A 636 -18.27 20.27 8.61
N ASN A 637 -18.04 19.55 7.51
CA ASN A 637 -17.10 19.93 6.44
C ASN A 637 -15.63 20.10 6.89
N GLN A 638 -15.28 19.62 8.08
CA GLN A 638 -13.92 19.59 8.59
C GLN A 638 -13.41 18.14 8.61
N ALA A 639 -12.22 17.92 8.06
CA ALA A 639 -11.56 16.62 8.15
C ALA A 639 -10.96 16.47 9.56
N LEU A 640 -11.36 15.41 10.25
CA LEU A 640 -10.93 15.10 11.62
C LEU A 640 -10.13 13.80 11.61
N VAL A 641 -9.03 13.78 12.35
CA VAL A 641 -8.24 12.57 12.58
C VAL A 641 -8.03 12.32 14.05
N TRP A 642 -7.96 11.04 14.39
CA TRP A 642 -7.44 10.56 15.65
C TRP A 642 -6.16 9.80 15.36
N GLY A 643 -5.11 10.17 16.08
CA GLY A 643 -3.76 9.61 16.01
C GLY A 643 -3.12 9.49 17.40
N GLN A 644 -3.94 9.60 18.44
CA GLN A 644 -3.48 9.76 19.82
C GLN A 644 -3.04 8.42 20.43
N PRO A 645 -2.07 8.45 21.36
CA PRO A 645 -1.69 7.27 22.10
C PRO A 645 -2.84 6.77 22.99
N ILE A 646 -3.01 5.46 23.05
CA ILE A 646 -3.94 4.75 23.92
C ILE A 646 -3.14 3.72 24.71
N GLN A 647 -3.13 3.88 26.03
CA GLN A 647 -2.60 2.85 26.92
C GLN A 647 -3.69 1.79 27.15
N LEU A 648 -3.48 0.58 26.66
CA LEU A 648 -4.34 -0.56 26.92
C LEU A 648 -3.88 -1.31 28.16
N ASN A 649 -4.73 -1.34 29.18
CA ASN A 649 -4.53 -2.16 30.37
C ASN A 649 -5.18 -3.54 30.16
N PRO A 650 -4.73 -4.59 30.88
CA PRO A 650 -5.46 -5.85 30.94
C PRO A 650 -6.95 -5.64 31.26
N GLY A 651 -7.83 -6.34 30.55
CA GLY A 651 -9.28 -6.22 30.69
C GLY A 651 -9.91 -5.13 29.80
N PRO A 652 -11.12 -4.65 30.15
CA PRO A 652 -11.86 -3.69 29.35
C PRO A 652 -11.27 -2.28 29.41
N ASN A 653 -11.07 -1.68 28.23
CA ASN A 653 -10.72 -0.27 28.04
C ASN A 653 -11.78 0.38 27.16
N SER A 654 -11.94 1.71 27.24
CA SER A 654 -12.84 2.44 26.36
C SER A 654 -12.34 3.83 26.01
N ILE A 655 -12.76 4.33 24.84
CA ILE A 655 -12.51 5.70 24.40
C ILE A 655 -13.72 6.23 23.61
N THR A 656 -14.09 7.47 23.87
CA THR A 656 -15.09 8.20 23.09
C THR A 656 -14.38 9.10 22.08
N LEU A 657 -14.74 9.02 20.80
CA LEU A 657 -14.19 9.87 19.74
C LEU A 657 -15.12 11.04 19.48
N ASP A 658 -14.66 12.24 19.77
CA ASP A 658 -15.41 13.48 19.54
C ASP A 658 -14.49 14.60 19.06
N GLN A 659 -15.04 15.79 18.83
CA GLN A 659 -14.26 16.93 18.35
C GLN A 659 -13.17 17.39 19.33
N ARG A 660 -13.29 17.08 20.64
CA ARG A 660 -12.36 17.54 21.68
C ARG A 660 -11.05 16.77 21.66
N ASN A 661 -11.07 15.53 21.17
CA ASN A 661 -9.88 14.68 21.04
C ASN A 661 -9.54 14.36 19.57
N ALA A 662 -10.22 15.00 18.63
CA ALA A 662 -9.85 14.99 17.22
C ALA A 662 -8.81 16.08 16.94
N THR A 663 -7.87 15.78 16.04
CA THR A 663 -7.02 16.80 15.41
C THR A 663 -7.61 17.16 14.05
N PRO A 664 -7.86 18.44 13.75
CA PRO A 664 -8.31 18.83 12.42
C PRO A 664 -7.18 18.72 11.41
N ILE A 665 -7.47 18.14 10.23
CA ILE A 665 -6.57 18.19 9.08
C ILE A 665 -6.81 19.52 8.37
N ASN A 666 -5.95 20.51 8.64
CA ASN A 666 -5.97 21.83 7.98
C ASN A 666 -5.01 21.87 6.80
#